data_AF-A0A9J7EPH2-F1
#
_entry.id   AF-A0A9J7EPH2-F1
#
_cell.length_a   1.000
_cell.length_b   1.000
_cell.length_c   1.000
_cell.angle_alpha   90.00
_cell.angle_beta   90.00
_cell.angle_gamma   90.00
#
_symmetry.space_group_name_H-M   'P 1'
#
loop_
_entity.id
_entity.type
_entity.pdbx_description
1 polymer ?
#
loop_
_entity_poly.entity_id
_entity_poly.type
_entity_poly.pdbx_seq_one_letter_code
_entity_poly.pdbx_strand_id
1 'polypeptide(L)'
;MTAIGRVTVDAVDRGRLAQECVQGIEIVGKTANGTRVMGMVCNRGITNLAEGQKDILWPVPDEWTFEEAATVPVAYGTVYYAMIMFGQLRRGESVLIHAGSGGVGQAAINVALHYGCEVFITVGTAEKRAFIKKLFPQLKDSHIGNSRDTSFEDMISRETNGKGVDMVLNSLSDDKLQASVRCLAFRGRFLEIGKFDITNNTSIAMYFLSKEITFHGIMLNYIFNLEPVIKKRFQDLCLRGIVNGAIKPLTYCSFKANEVENAYRYMAAGKHIGKVIIKIREEEQSNGQLRPVAMPIDAIPRYICHKDLVYVVIGGLGGFGLELADWLIMRGGRKILLTSRRGITNGYQSSRLRAWASYGADVQISTHDVTTEPGCEEMLKMALSMGPVHAIFNLAVILKDSIFQNQTSETFKTSFAPKALATMHLDKLSRKLCPDLKDFVVFSSVSCGRGNAGQTNYGYSNSVMERICEWRKKLGLPALAVQWGAIGDVGLIADMQNDDVQLEIGGTLHQRISSCLTALDKFMKQGAPIVSSIVVAEKKTGCEGCGNALDAVAQIMGIKNLKTVSQQVSLADLGMDSMMALEINQILEREFKIFLTAQDVRTLTFARLLELTALRKPISSASNSRLTNDEGAVGLRVLIRNFGDEKTVSKPIVYMPSMVPEHMIFMLPGLDSNAAQLEPLCKRLKVKVCVLQLGVEHKNENMHQMVNRLYQIVIPMLKPGCPFWLLGYSYGTLLALELASRLEKEGYKGTIFCLDGAPEFVYALVTKTISVTSDFQLQNSLLCHTMRLVAPNVDATRELMEKLNNIESFEEKIALTVRMSPLQDKYSDKFLTKLAQVSFDRLKTILDYDPKAFKKLQSPIVLLRPKENPSFVALEENYGLDKYTENNVTVHFLGGNHVSIIENKDCADIINSVLAEIERQEN
;
A
#
# COMPACT_ATOMS: atom_id res chain seq x y z
N MET A 1 12.59 -9.10 7.48
CA MET A 1 12.70 -8.26 6.26
C MET A 1 11.35 -8.12 5.55
N THR A 2 10.54 -9.17 5.45
CA THR A 2 9.17 -9.08 4.90
C THR A 2 8.23 -8.17 5.70
N ALA A 3 8.29 -8.23 7.04
CA ALA A 3 7.47 -7.37 7.91
C ALA A 3 7.73 -5.86 7.75
N ILE A 4 8.90 -5.46 7.26
CA ILE A 4 9.28 -4.05 7.01
C ILE A 4 9.22 -3.69 5.51
N GLY A 5 8.75 -4.59 4.65
CA GLY A 5 8.62 -4.36 3.20
C GLY A 5 9.93 -4.34 2.40
N ARG A 6 11.10 -4.56 3.01
CA ARG A 6 12.40 -4.58 2.29
C ARG A 6 12.60 -5.78 1.38
N VAL A 7 11.92 -6.89 1.67
CA VAL A 7 11.93 -8.10 0.84
C VAL A 7 10.48 -8.46 0.59
N THR A 8 10.12 -8.65 -0.68
CA THR A 8 8.77 -9.04 -1.07
C THR A 8 8.44 -10.43 -0.56
N VAL A 9 7.15 -10.71 -0.37
CA VAL A 9 6.70 -12.03 0.08
C VAL A 9 7.02 -13.11 -0.97
N ASP A 10 7.00 -12.74 -2.25
CA ASP A 10 7.34 -13.61 -3.40
C ASP A 10 8.79 -14.11 -3.39
N ALA A 11 9.71 -13.35 -2.79
CA ALA A 11 11.11 -13.75 -2.64
C ALA A 11 11.34 -14.77 -1.50
N VAL A 12 10.31 -15.01 -0.67
CA VAL A 12 10.39 -15.93 0.47
C VAL A 12 9.65 -17.22 0.19
N ASP A 13 8.41 -17.14 -0.29
CA ASP A 13 7.55 -18.29 -0.52
C ASP A 13 6.74 -18.14 -1.80
N ARG A 14 6.50 -19.27 -2.48
CA ARG A 14 5.77 -19.31 -3.75
C ARG A 14 4.38 -19.90 -3.53
N GLY A 15 3.38 -19.25 -4.11
CA GLY A 15 2.01 -19.73 -4.09
C GLY A 15 1.18 -19.08 -2.97
N ARG A 16 -0.05 -18.73 -3.33
CA ARG A 16 -0.90 -17.83 -2.56
C ARG A 16 -1.20 -18.31 -1.12
N LEU A 17 -1.32 -19.62 -0.91
CA LEU A 17 -1.56 -20.20 0.42
C LEU A 17 -0.39 -19.96 1.39
N ALA A 18 0.84 -20.13 0.92
CA ALA A 18 2.03 -19.99 1.73
C ALA A 18 2.32 -18.52 2.06
N GLN A 19 1.92 -17.61 1.16
CA GLN A 19 2.11 -16.18 1.30
C GLN A 19 1.17 -15.51 2.33
N GLU A 20 0.10 -16.18 2.79
CA GLU A 20 -0.84 -15.60 3.77
C GLU A 20 -0.16 -15.26 5.11
N CYS A 21 0.79 -16.09 5.55
CA CYS A 21 1.57 -15.83 6.75
C CYS A 21 2.96 -16.45 6.61
N VAL A 22 3.96 -15.64 6.25
CA VAL A 22 5.36 -16.05 6.04
C VAL A 22 6.25 -15.84 7.26
N GLN A 23 5.69 -15.44 8.41
CA GLN A 23 6.48 -15.13 9.60
C GLN A 23 6.77 -16.38 10.44
N GLY A 24 7.98 -16.46 10.99
CA GLY A 24 8.43 -17.56 11.83
C GLY A 24 8.84 -18.79 11.04
N ILE A 25 10.10 -19.21 11.19
CA ILE A 25 10.70 -20.34 10.47
C ILE A 25 11.44 -21.31 11.40
N GLU A 26 11.29 -21.12 12.71
CA GLU A 26 11.99 -21.84 13.76
C GLU A 26 11.05 -22.06 14.93
N ILE A 27 11.09 -23.26 15.50
CA ILE A 27 10.24 -23.67 16.60
C ILE A 27 11.02 -24.48 17.63
N VAL A 28 10.62 -24.36 18.89
CA VAL A 28 11.06 -25.21 19.99
C VAL A 28 9.86 -25.51 20.87
N GLY A 29 9.74 -26.73 21.35
CA GLY A 29 8.69 -27.11 22.27
C GLY A 29 8.66 -28.60 22.59
N LYS A 30 7.49 -29.09 22.99
CA LYS A 30 7.25 -30.50 23.28
C LYS A 30 6.29 -31.09 22.24
N THR A 31 6.54 -32.33 21.81
CA THR A 31 5.56 -33.09 21.00
C THR A 31 4.35 -33.49 21.84
N ALA A 32 3.31 -34.05 21.21
CA ALA A 32 2.14 -34.58 21.91
C ALA A 32 2.47 -35.71 22.93
N ASN A 33 3.64 -36.32 22.80
CA ASN A 33 4.17 -37.35 23.70
C ASN A 33 5.15 -36.79 24.74
N GLY A 34 5.39 -35.48 24.75
CA GLY A 34 6.25 -34.80 25.73
C GLY A 34 7.72 -34.67 25.34
N THR A 35 8.11 -35.23 24.19
CA THR A 35 9.50 -35.18 23.72
C THR A 35 9.90 -33.73 23.42
N ARG A 36 11.02 -33.29 23.98
CA ARG A 36 11.60 -31.96 23.75
C ARG A 36 12.23 -31.93 22.36
N VAL A 37 11.76 -31.01 21.51
CA VAL A 37 12.18 -30.89 20.12
C VAL A 37 12.45 -29.44 19.74
N MET A 38 13.43 -29.25 18.87
CA MET A 38 13.70 -28.00 18.16
C MET A 38 13.70 -28.28 16.66
N GLY A 39 13.37 -27.28 15.84
CA GLY A 39 13.46 -27.47 14.40
C GLY A 39 13.05 -26.29 13.57
N MET A 40 12.99 -26.51 12.25
CA MET A 40 12.63 -25.48 11.29
C MET A 40 11.26 -25.78 10.67
N VAL A 41 10.54 -24.71 10.35
CA VAL A 41 9.27 -24.76 9.63
C VAL A 41 9.33 -23.80 8.45
N CYS A 42 8.56 -24.06 7.39
CA CYS A 42 8.56 -23.22 6.20
C CYS A 42 8.01 -21.81 6.48
N ASN A 43 6.98 -21.74 7.32
CA ASN A 43 6.31 -20.51 7.74
C ASN A 43 5.48 -20.76 9.00
N ARG A 44 4.78 -19.72 9.51
CA ARG A 44 3.87 -19.79 10.67
C ARG A 44 4.52 -20.27 11.97
N GLY A 45 5.85 -20.12 12.12
CA GLY A 45 6.58 -20.57 13.31
C GLY A 45 6.36 -19.72 14.57
N ILE A 46 5.85 -18.50 14.44
CA ILE A 46 5.43 -17.69 15.60
C ILE A 46 4.01 -18.11 15.98
N THR A 47 3.92 -19.23 16.71
CA THR A 47 2.67 -19.91 17.03
C THR A 47 2.78 -20.66 18.36
N ASN A 48 1.64 -20.99 18.96
CA ASN A 48 1.55 -21.89 20.11
C ASN A 48 1.48 -23.36 19.73
N LEU A 49 1.12 -23.66 18.48
CA LEU A 49 1.08 -24.99 17.92
C LEU A 49 1.61 -24.97 16.49
N ALA A 50 2.56 -25.84 16.20
CA ALA A 50 3.16 -25.97 14.88
C ALA A 50 3.16 -27.44 14.43
N GLU A 51 2.97 -27.65 13.12
CA GLU A 51 3.17 -28.94 12.49
C GLU A 51 4.59 -28.98 11.90
N GLY A 52 5.45 -29.83 12.47
CA GLY A 52 6.84 -29.99 12.04
C GLY A 52 7.05 -31.22 11.17
N GLN A 53 7.93 -31.13 10.17
CA GLN A 53 8.37 -32.30 9.40
C GLN A 53 9.46 -33.05 10.17
N LYS A 54 9.27 -34.35 10.41
CA LYS A 54 10.21 -35.18 11.21
C LYS A 54 11.67 -35.10 10.77
N ASP A 55 11.92 -34.96 9.46
CA ASP A 55 13.27 -34.90 8.88
C ASP A 55 14.00 -33.55 9.13
N ILE A 56 13.31 -32.56 9.70
CA ILE A 56 13.83 -31.21 9.98
C ILE A 56 13.52 -30.82 11.45
N LEU A 57 13.40 -31.84 12.31
CA LEU A 57 13.31 -31.71 13.75
C LEU A 57 14.51 -32.40 14.40
N TRP A 58 14.95 -31.88 15.54
CA TRP A 58 16.03 -32.45 16.34
C TRP A 58 15.59 -32.56 17.80
N PRO A 59 16.04 -33.59 18.52
CA PRO A 59 15.87 -33.62 19.97
C PRO A 59 16.64 -32.46 20.60
N VAL A 60 16.05 -31.84 21.63
CA VAL A 60 16.76 -30.85 22.45
C VAL A 60 17.60 -31.60 23.48
N PRO A 61 18.93 -31.39 23.55
CA PRO A 61 19.77 -31.95 24.59
C PRO A 61 19.26 -31.60 26.00
N ASP A 62 19.47 -32.49 26.96
CA ASP A 62 18.97 -32.30 28.34
C ASP A 62 19.64 -31.10 29.03
N GLU A 63 20.85 -30.74 28.59
CA GLU A 63 21.63 -29.62 29.11
C GLU A 63 21.17 -28.25 28.58
N TRP A 64 20.34 -28.21 27.53
CA TRP A 64 19.93 -26.95 26.90
C TRP A 64 18.54 -26.54 27.35
N THR A 65 18.34 -25.28 27.70
CA THR A 65 16.99 -24.72 27.87
C THR A 65 16.27 -24.57 26.52
N PHE A 66 14.96 -24.34 26.53
CA PHE A 66 14.24 -24.02 25.29
C PHE A 66 14.70 -22.73 24.64
N GLU A 67 15.07 -21.70 25.41
CA GLU A 67 15.63 -20.46 24.84
C GLU A 67 16.97 -20.72 24.17
N GLU A 68 17.84 -21.52 24.79
CA GLU A 68 19.13 -21.92 24.21
C GLU A 68 18.94 -22.72 22.92
N ALA A 69 18.06 -23.73 22.94
CA ALA A 69 17.74 -24.53 21.76
C ALA A 69 17.12 -23.70 20.63
N ALA A 70 16.34 -22.66 20.94
CA ALA A 70 15.69 -21.80 19.95
C ALA A 70 16.68 -20.92 19.17
N THR A 71 17.95 -20.88 19.59
CA THR A 71 19.00 -20.19 18.84
C THR A 71 19.61 -21.02 17.72
N VAL A 72 19.36 -22.33 17.70
CA VAL A 72 20.18 -23.29 16.95
C VAL A 72 19.65 -23.60 15.54
N PRO A 73 18.41 -24.10 15.35
CA PRO A 73 17.97 -24.71 14.09
C PRO A 73 18.26 -23.90 12.83
N VAL A 74 17.86 -22.64 12.76
CA VAL A 74 18.01 -21.83 11.54
C VAL A 74 19.42 -21.29 11.39
N ALA A 75 20.05 -20.85 12.50
CA ALA A 75 21.39 -20.27 12.44
C ALA A 75 22.42 -21.32 11.99
N TYR A 76 22.44 -22.47 12.69
CA TYR A 76 23.32 -23.58 12.33
C TYR A 76 22.85 -24.33 11.09
N GLY A 77 21.53 -24.44 10.85
CA GLY A 77 21.03 -25.01 9.61
C GLY A 77 21.52 -24.25 8.39
N THR A 78 21.56 -22.91 8.46
CA THR A 78 22.13 -22.08 7.39
C THR A 78 23.62 -22.34 7.23
N VAL A 79 24.38 -22.39 8.34
CA VAL A 79 25.84 -22.60 8.31
C VAL A 79 26.21 -23.98 7.79
N TYR A 80 25.55 -25.04 8.23
CA TYR A 80 25.82 -26.39 7.77
C TYR A 80 25.42 -26.59 6.31
N TYR A 81 24.30 -26.01 5.89
CA TYR A 81 23.90 -26.00 4.48
C TYR A 81 24.95 -25.24 3.64
N ALA A 82 25.30 -24.01 4.03
CA ALA A 82 26.24 -23.16 3.31
C ALA A 82 27.67 -23.69 3.31
N MET A 83 28.29 -23.81 4.49
CA MET A 83 29.74 -24.05 4.67
C MET A 83 30.12 -25.52 4.57
N ILE A 84 29.25 -26.44 5.01
CA ILE A 84 29.58 -27.88 5.03
C ILE A 84 29.08 -28.59 3.78
N MET A 85 27.81 -28.43 3.39
CA MET A 85 27.26 -29.14 2.23
C MET A 85 27.73 -28.56 0.88
N PHE A 86 27.67 -27.24 0.70
CA PHE A 86 28.07 -26.58 -0.55
C PHE A 86 29.52 -26.09 -0.51
N GLY A 87 29.90 -25.38 0.54
CA GLY A 87 31.24 -24.81 0.70
C GLY A 87 32.34 -25.84 1.00
N GLN A 88 31.97 -27.05 1.43
CA GLN A 88 32.89 -28.15 1.71
C GLN A 88 34.10 -27.73 2.57
N LEU A 89 33.86 -26.95 3.63
CA LEU A 89 34.89 -26.38 4.50
C LEU A 89 35.89 -27.44 4.97
N ARG A 90 37.19 -27.12 4.85
CA ARG A 90 38.28 -28.01 5.28
C ARG A 90 39.06 -27.41 6.45
N ARG A 91 39.67 -28.31 7.24
CA ARG A 91 40.52 -27.94 8.36
C ARG A 91 41.72 -27.11 7.88
N GLY A 92 41.99 -26.00 8.57
CA GLY A 92 43.09 -25.08 8.26
C GLY A 92 42.80 -24.06 7.15
N GLU A 93 41.61 -24.06 6.55
CA GLU A 93 41.24 -23.02 5.56
C GLU A 93 40.98 -21.66 6.23
N SER A 94 41.10 -20.59 5.45
CA SER A 94 40.77 -19.22 5.85
C SER A 94 39.34 -18.85 5.45
N VAL A 95 38.59 -18.24 6.36
CA VAL A 95 37.16 -17.91 6.16
C VAL A 95 36.86 -16.49 6.59
N LEU A 96 36.22 -15.71 5.70
CA LEU A 96 35.62 -14.41 6.01
C LEU A 96 34.12 -14.57 6.29
N ILE A 97 33.69 -14.18 7.48
CA ILE A 97 32.29 -14.26 7.94
C ILE A 97 31.76 -12.85 8.19
N HIS A 98 30.81 -12.41 7.38
CA HIS A 98 30.19 -11.11 7.59
C HIS A 98 29.15 -11.11 8.71
N ALA A 99 28.96 -9.95 9.33
CA ALA A 99 28.01 -9.72 10.43
C ALA A 99 28.19 -10.70 11.61
N GLY A 100 29.43 -10.90 12.06
CA GLY A 100 29.83 -11.89 13.09
C GLY A 100 29.07 -11.78 14.42
N SER A 101 28.52 -10.59 14.74
CA SER A 101 27.69 -10.38 15.93
C SER A 101 26.27 -10.98 15.87
N GLY A 102 25.76 -11.29 14.67
CA GLY A 102 24.41 -11.84 14.47
C GLY A 102 24.36 -13.35 14.71
N GLY A 103 23.15 -13.92 14.72
CA GLY A 103 22.95 -15.37 14.96
C GLY A 103 23.74 -16.27 14.00
N VAL A 104 23.58 -16.09 12.68
CA VAL A 104 24.32 -16.87 11.68
C VAL A 104 25.82 -16.63 11.77
N GLY A 105 26.24 -15.39 12.03
CA GLY A 105 27.65 -15.04 12.22
C GLY A 105 28.30 -15.79 13.39
N GLN A 106 27.67 -15.79 14.56
CA GLN A 106 28.17 -16.53 15.74
C GLN A 106 28.21 -18.04 15.48
N ALA A 107 27.17 -18.60 14.84
CA ALA A 107 27.15 -20.02 14.46
C ALA A 107 28.30 -20.36 13.49
N ALA A 108 28.55 -19.52 12.48
CA ALA A 108 29.62 -19.73 11.51
C ALA A 108 31.00 -19.66 12.16
N ILE A 109 31.22 -18.72 13.09
CA ILE A 109 32.48 -18.62 13.85
C ILE A 109 32.69 -19.88 14.68
N ASN A 110 31.66 -20.37 15.39
CA ASN A 110 31.74 -21.61 16.16
C ASN A 110 32.18 -22.80 15.31
N VAL A 111 31.54 -22.99 14.14
CA VAL A 111 31.86 -24.08 13.23
C VAL A 111 33.26 -23.92 12.66
N ALA A 112 33.63 -22.74 12.17
CA ALA A 112 34.95 -22.51 11.58
C ALA A 112 36.08 -22.73 12.60
N LEU A 113 35.94 -22.23 13.82
CA LEU A 113 36.92 -22.45 14.90
C LEU A 113 37.00 -23.92 15.30
N HIS A 114 35.87 -24.64 15.36
CA HIS A 114 35.86 -26.08 15.63
C HIS A 114 36.64 -26.88 14.57
N TYR A 115 36.56 -26.48 13.30
CA TYR A 115 37.34 -27.07 12.21
C TYR A 115 38.80 -26.59 12.17
N GLY A 116 39.22 -25.71 13.08
CA GLY A 116 40.59 -25.17 13.13
C GLY A 116 40.90 -24.25 11.94
N CYS A 117 39.90 -23.56 11.41
CA CYS A 117 40.05 -22.57 10.35
C CYS A 117 40.62 -21.25 10.87
N GLU A 118 41.26 -20.49 9.99
CA GLU A 118 41.62 -19.10 10.26
C GLU A 118 40.42 -18.19 9.98
N VAL A 119 39.90 -17.55 11.03
CA VAL A 119 38.62 -16.83 10.95
C VAL A 119 38.84 -15.31 10.89
N PHE A 120 38.24 -14.69 9.88
CA PHE A 120 38.08 -13.25 9.72
C PHE A 120 36.60 -12.90 9.83
N ILE A 121 36.28 -11.77 10.47
CA ILE A 121 34.89 -11.34 10.64
C ILE A 121 34.71 -9.86 10.36
N THR A 122 33.47 -9.45 10.09
CA THR A 122 33.09 -8.03 10.16
C THR A 122 31.96 -7.77 11.14
N VAL A 123 32.01 -6.61 11.79
CA VAL A 123 31.00 -6.15 12.78
C VAL A 123 30.66 -4.68 12.57
N GLY A 124 29.46 -4.27 12.99
CA GLY A 124 28.94 -2.93 12.66
C GLY A 124 29.21 -1.83 13.70
N THR A 125 29.60 -2.16 14.94
CA THR A 125 29.85 -1.19 16.01
C THR A 125 31.02 -1.64 16.90
N ALA A 126 31.65 -0.68 17.59
CA ALA A 126 32.72 -0.95 18.55
C ALA A 126 32.24 -1.84 19.71
N GLU A 127 31.02 -1.63 20.19
CA GLU A 127 30.38 -2.46 21.22
C GLU A 127 30.27 -3.93 20.76
N LYS A 128 29.85 -4.16 19.51
CA LYS A 128 29.77 -5.50 18.92
C LYS A 128 31.14 -6.14 18.73
N ARG A 129 32.16 -5.35 18.38
CA ARG A 129 33.56 -5.81 18.32
C ARG A 129 34.02 -6.30 19.69
N ALA A 130 33.86 -5.48 20.72
CA ALA A 130 34.25 -5.82 22.09
C ALA A 130 33.52 -7.08 22.59
N PHE A 131 32.21 -7.17 22.33
CA PHE A 131 31.42 -8.34 22.71
C PHE A 131 31.90 -9.62 22.03
N ILE A 132 32.09 -9.59 20.70
CA ILE A 132 32.51 -10.79 19.95
C ILE A 132 33.93 -11.21 20.33
N LYS A 133 34.83 -10.27 20.57
CA LYS A 133 36.17 -10.57 21.07
C LYS A 133 36.16 -11.25 22.45
N LYS A 134 35.23 -10.86 23.33
CA LYS A 134 35.02 -11.51 24.63
C LYS A 134 34.41 -12.91 24.48
N LEU A 135 33.43 -13.07 23.59
CA LEU A 135 32.77 -14.35 23.35
C LEU A 135 33.69 -15.37 22.65
N PHE A 136 34.58 -14.88 21.78
CA PHE A 136 35.53 -15.65 21.01
C PHE A 136 36.97 -15.16 21.22
N PRO A 137 37.60 -15.49 22.36
CA PRO A 137 38.96 -15.02 22.68
C PRO A 137 40.02 -15.44 21.65
N GLN A 138 39.73 -16.53 20.91
CA GLN A 138 40.59 -17.13 19.87
C GLN A 138 40.73 -16.24 18.61
N LEU A 139 39.78 -15.33 18.36
CA LEU A 139 39.88 -14.40 17.24
C LEU A 139 40.97 -13.38 17.50
N LYS A 140 41.83 -13.09 16.53
CA LYS A 140 42.80 -11.96 16.63
C LYS A 140 42.05 -10.64 16.47
N ASP A 141 42.51 -9.57 17.14
CA ASP A 141 41.86 -8.26 16.97
C ASP A 141 42.06 -7.69 15.55
N SER A 142 43.19 -8.01 14.92
CA SER A 142 43.46 -7.67 13.51
C SER A 142 42.55 -8.37 12.51
N HIS A 143 41.84 -9.43 12.92
CA HIS A 143 40.90 -10.19 12.08
C HIS A 143 39.46 -9.67 12.17
N ILE A 144 39.21 -8.55 12.85
CA ILE A 144 37.88 -7.98 13.04
C ILE A 144 37.75 -6.64 12.27
N GLY A 145 37.05 -6.69 11.14
CA GLY A 145 36.80 -5.54 10.25
C GLY A 145 35.46 -4.85 10.49
N ASN A 146 35.23 -3.75 9.78
CA ASN A 146 33.96 -3.02 9.82
C ASN A 146 32.97 -3.58 8.78
N SER A 147 31.70 -3.75 9.15
CA SER A 147 30.64 -4.20 8.21
C SER A 147 29.83 -3.04 7.61
N ARG A 148 30.10 -1.80 8.01
CA ARG A 148 29.38 -0.60 7.53
C ARG A 148 29.97 -0.01 6.26
N ASP A 149 31.21 -0.31 5.94
CA ASP A 149 31.96 0.13 4.76
C ASP A 149 32.72 -1.05 4.13
N THR A 150 33.60 -0.77 3.17
CA THR A 150 34.43 -1.76 2.45
C THR A 150 35.85 -1.89 3.03
N SER A 151 36.16 -1.27 4.17
CA SER A 151 37.51 -1.28 4.78
C SER A 151 38.00 -2.68 5.17
N PHE A 152 37.08 -3.65 5.28
CA PHE A 152 37.43 -5.04 5.50
C PHE A 152 38.23 -5.65 4.35
N GLU A 153 38.12 -5.12 3.13
CA GLU A 153 38.92 -5.57 1.98
C GLU A 153 40.42 -5.33 2.23
N ASP A 154 40.77 -4.13 2.71
CA ASP A 154 42.15 -3.77 3.05
C ASP A 154 42.67 -4.61 4.23
N MET A 155 41.81 -4.89 5.22
CA MET A 155 42.14 -5.78 6.34
C MET A 155 42.50 -7.17 5.84
N ILE A 156 41.67 -7.76 4.97
CA ILE A 156 41.94 -9.09 4.41
C ILE A 156 43.22 -9.07 3.59
N SER A 157 43.41 -8.07 2.72
CA SER A 157 44.62 -7.93 1.91
C SER A 157 45.87 -7.89 2.80
N ARG A 158 45.85 -7.10 3.89
CA ARG A 158 46.97 -6.99 4.82
C ARG A 158 47.25 -8.28 5.58
N GLU A 159 46.25 -8.87 6.22
CA GLU A 159 46.44 -10.04 7.07
C GLU A 159 46.70 -11.33 6.28
N THR A 160 46.32 -11.37 5.00
CA THR A 160 46.57 -12.51 4.10
C THR A 160 47.73 -12.29 3.13
N ASN A 161 48.48 -11.19 3.25
CA ASN A 161 49.56 -10.81 2.32
C ASN A 161 49.12 -10.82 0.85
N GLY A 162 47.92 -10.30 0.56
CA GLY A 162 47.33 -10.23 -0.78
C GLY A 162 46.79 -11.56 -1.31
N LYS A 163 46.89 -12.67 -0.55
CA LYS A 163 46.36 -13.98 -0.98
C LYS A 163 44.84 -14.00 -1.04
N GLY A 164 44.16 -13.33 -0.10
CA GLY A 164 42.72 -13.46 0.13
C GLY A 164 42.35 -14.68 0.98
N VAL A 165 41.04 -14.93 1.12
CA VAL A 165 40.48 -16.04 1.91
C VAL A 165 39.94 -17.18 1.05
N ASP A 166 39.96 -18.41 1.57
CA ASP A 166 39.49 -19.61 0.87
C ASP A 166 37.96 -19.68 0.78
N MET A 167 37.25 -19.09 1.75
CA MET A 167 35.78 -19.06 1.78
C MET A 167 35.26 -17.72 2.30
N VAL A 168 34.18 -17.24 1.70
CA VAL A 168 33.44 -16.06 2.18
C VAL A 168 31.99 -16.45 2.45
N LEU A 169 31.49 -16.21 3.66
CA LEU A 169 30.07 -16.26 3.99
C LEU A 169 29.50 -14.84 3.99
N ASN A 170 28.86 -14.46 2.88
CA ASN A 170 28.35 -13.10 2.68
C ASN A 170 26.87 -12.96 3.01
N SER A 171 26.55 -11.87 3.71
CA SER A 171 25.19 -11.41 3.99
C SER A 171 25.05 -9.89 3.82
N LEU A 172 26.04 -9.22 3.22
CA LEU A 172 26.06 -7.79 2.95
C LEU A 172 25.63 -7.54 1.50
N SER A 173 25.13 -6.35 1.22
CA SER A 173 24.61 -5.96 -0.10
C SER A 173 25.49 -4.93 -0.82
N ASP A 174 25.16 -4.68 -2.08
CA ASP A 174 25.69 -3.59 -2.90
C ASP A 174 27.23 -3.66 -3.07
N ASP A 175 27.93 -2.53 -2.95
CA ASP A 175 29.40 -2.44 -3.09
C ASP A 175 30.15 -3.38 -2.15
N LYS A 176 29.54 -3.72 -1.00
CA LYS A 176 30.14 -4.63 -0.03
C LYS A 176 30.16 -6.05 -0.55
N LEU A 177 29.12 -6.50 -1.25
CA LEU A 177 29.12 -7.82 -1.89
C LEU A 177 30.29 -7.92 -2.88
N GLN A 178 30.48 -6.90 -3.72
CA GLN A 178 31.58 -6.87 -4.69
C GLN A 178 32.96 -6.86 -4.00
N ALA A 179 33.11 -6.11 -2.90
CA ALA A 179 34.31 -6.13 -2.06
C ALA A 179 34.56 -7.51 -1.43
N SER A 180 33.51 -8.18 -0.97
CA SER A 180 33.59 -9.54 -0.44
C SER A 180 34.05 -10.54 -1.51
N VAL A 181 33.61 -10.40 -2.77
CA VAL A 181 34.08 -11.26 -3.87
C VAL A 181 35.57 -11.02 -4.14
N ARG A 182 36.05 -9.77 -4.08
CA ARG A 182 37.47 -9.44 -4.25
C ARG A 182 38.37 -10.06 -3.18
N CYS A 183 37.85 -10.24 -1.96
CA CYS A 183 38.55 -10.88 -0.85
C CYS A 183 38.86 -12.38 -1.08
N LEU A 184 38.27 -13.03 -2.09
CA LEU A 184 38.53 -14.45 -2.37
C LEU A 184 39.95 -14.68 -2.91
N ALA A 185 40.56 -15.74 -2.38
CA ALA A 185 41.77 -16.35 -2.92
C ALA A 185 41.51 -17.14 -4.20
N PHE A 186 42.58 -17.58 -4.85
CA PHE A 186 42.52 -18.54 -5.96
C PHE A 186 41.76 -19.81 -5.51
N ARG A 187 40.79 -20.26 -6.32
CA ARG A 187 39.86 -21.37 -6.02
C ARG A 187 38.97 -21.17 -4.80
N GLY A 188 38.81 -19.92 -4.36
CA GLY A 188 37.94 -19.57 -3.25
C GLY A 188 36.45 -19.88 -3.52
N ARG A 189 35.68 -20.02 -2.44
CA ARG A 189 34.24 -20.33 -2.47
C ARG A 189 33.44 -19.20 -1.87
N PHE A 190 32.56 -18.58 -2.67
CA PHE A 190 31.66 -17.53 -2.22
C PHE A 190 30.29 -18.11 -1.87
N LEU A 191 29.83 -17.89 -0.65
CA LEU A 191 28.56 -18.38 -0.12
C LEU A 191 27.64 -17.18 0.13
N GLU A 192 26.76 -16.89 -0.82
CA GLU A 192 25.80 -15.79 -0.73
C GLU A 192 24.53 -16.26 0.00
N ILE A 193 24.32 -15.77 1.22
CA ILE A 193 23.08 -16.03 1.98
C ILE A 193 22.12 -14.82 1.98
N GLY A 194 22.57 -13.67 1.48
CA GLY A 194 21.74 -12.49 1.27
C GLY A 194 20.76 -12.68 0.10
N LYS A 195 19.61 -12.03 0.20
CA LYS A 195 18.55 -12.10 -0.83
C LYS A 195 18.41 -10.82 -1.64
N PHE A 196 18.96 -9.69 -1.17
CA PHE A 196 18.71 -8.37 -1.74
C PHE A 196 19.25 -8.27 -3.18
N ASP A 197 20.55 -8.45 -3.37
CA ASP A 197 21.19 -8.37 -4.68
C ASP A 197 20.71 -9.44 -5.67
N ILE A 198 20.43 -10.65 -5.18
CA ILE A 198 19.83 -11.72 -6.00
C ILE A 198 18.46 -11.30 -6.53
N THR A 199 17.62 -10.69 -5.69
CA THR A 199 16.27 -10.24 -6.08
C THR A 199 16.33 -9.06 -7.05
N ASN A 200 17.31 -8.17 -6.88
CA ASN A 200 17.52 -7.02 -7.76
C ASN A 200 18.31 -7.34 -9.04
N ASN A 201 18.73 -8.59 -9.22
CA ASN A 201 19.57 -9.01 -10.33
C ASN A 201 20.84 -8.13 -10.47
N THR A 202 21.49 -7.83 -9.35
CA THR A 202 22.74 -7.04 -9.34
C THR A 202 23.81 -7.76 -10.17
N SER A 203 24.54 -7.00 -10.99
CA SER A 203 25.58 -7.56 -11.85
C SER A 203 26.80 -8.02 -11.05
N ILE A 204 27.40 -9.13 -11.46
CA ILE A 204 28.67 -9.63 -10.94
C ILE A 204 29.66 -9.69 -12.10
N ALA A 205 30.82 -9.06 -11.94
CA ALA A 205 31.83 -9.02 -12.99
C ALA A 205 32.41 -10.43 -13.24
N MET A 206 32.29 -10.93 -14.47
CA MET A 206 32.81 -12.25 -14.85
C MET A 206 34.32 -12.40 -14.66
N TYR A 207 35.06 -11.28 -14.65
CA TYR A 207 36.50 -11.28 -14.38
C TYR A 207 36.85 -11.96 -13.04
N PHE A 208 35.98 -11.95 -12.04
CA PHE A 208 36.25 -12.65 -10.77
C PHE A 208 36.44 -14.17 -10.95
N LEU A 209 35.82 -14.77 -11.97
CA LEU A 209 35.98 -16.20 -12.28
C LEU A 209 37.37 -16.54 -12.81
N SER A 210 38.19 -15.55 -13.19
CA SER A 210 39.59 -15.78 -13.58
C SER A 210 40.44 -16.36 -12.44
N LYS A 211 40.02 -16.18 -11.17
CA LYS A 211 40.62 -16.79 -9.99
C LYS A 211 40.17 -18.25 -9.75
N GLU A 212 39.49 -18.88 -10.70
CA GLU A 212 38.87 -20.22 -10.55
C GLU A 212 37.91 -20.32 -9.34
N ILE A 213 37.30 -19.21 -8.93
CA ILE A 213 36.37 -19.21 -7.80
C ILE A 213 35.06 -19.92 -8.16
N THR A 214 34.36 -20.34 -7.12
CA THR A 214 32.98 -20.85 -7.22
C THR A 214 32.04 -19.93 -6.46
N PHE A 215 30.87 -19.65 -7.05
CA PHE A 215 29.87 -18.76 -6.46
C PHE A 215 28.58 -19.55 -6.19
N HIS A 216 28.17 -19.61 -4.93
CA HIS A 216 26.97 -20.34 -4.49
C HIS A 216 25.92 -19.38 -3.95
N GLY A 217 24.74 -19.35 -4.59
CA GLY A 217 23.54 -18.78 -3.99
C GLY A 217 22.91 -19.78 -3.02
N ILE A 218 22.84 -19.44 -1.74
CA ILE A 218 22.40 -20.33 -0.67
C ILE A 218 21.00 -19.97 -0.18
N MET A 219 20.03 -20.82 -0.49
CA MET A 219 18.61 -20.65 -0.12
C MET A 219 18.14 -21.81 0.74
N LEU A 220 18.30 -21.69 2.07
CA LEU A 220 17.91 -22.76 3.01
C LEU A 220 16.42 -23.12 2.90
N ASN A 221 15.55 -22.18 2.54
CA ASN A 221 14.10 -22.41 2.41
C ASN A 221 13.74 -23.50 1.38
N TYR A 222 14.62 -23.86 0.45
CA TYR A 222 14.33 -24.95 -0.48
C TYR A 222 14.41 -26.34 0.16
N ILE A 223 15.04 -26.47 1.33
CA ILE A 223 15.21 -27.76 2.00
C ILE A 223 13.88 -28.47 2.31
N PHE A 224 12.81 -27.71 2.55
CA PHE A 224 11.48 -28.25 2.86
C PHE A 224 10.88 -29.06 1.70
N ASN A 225 11.27 -28.75 0.47
CA ASN A 225 10.77 -29.37 -0.76
C ASN A 225 11.74 -30.40 -1.36
N LEU A 226 12.90 -30.61 -0.72
CA LEU A 226 13.88 -31.60 -1.19
C LEU A 226 13.45 -33.02 -0.82
N GLU A 227 14.04 -33.99 -1.53
CA GLU A 227 13.83 -35.41 -1.28
C GLU A 227 14.18 -35.79 0.17
N PRO A 228 13.44 -36.75 0.77
CA PRO A 228 13.67 -37.18 2.16
C PRO A 228 15.11 -37.59 2.45
N VAL A 229 15.81 -38.18 1.49
CA VAL A 229 17.22 -38.61 1.63
C VAL A 229 18.15 -37.43 1.88
N ILE A 230 17.95 -36.30 1.19
CA ILE A 230 18.77 -35.10 1.36
C ILE A 230 18.47 -34.43 2.71
N LYS A 231 17.19 -34.35 3.08
CA LYS A 231 16.76 -33.82 4.39
C LYS A 231 17.37 -34.62 5.54
N LYS A 232 17.33 -35.94 5.45
CA LYS A 232 17.94 -36.84 6.44
C LYS A 232 19.45 -36.65 6.53
N ARG A 233 20.16 -36.57 5.39
CA ARG A 233 21.61 -36.28 5.38
C ARG A 233 21.92 -34.95 6.08
N PHE A 234 21.13 -33.91 5.83
CA PHE A 234 21.28 -32.62 6.49
C PHE A 234 21.00 -32.69 8.00
N GLN A 235 19.94 -33.40 8.39
CA GLN A 235 19.61 -33.67 9.79
C GLN A 235 20.76 -34.37 10.52
N ASP A 236 21.33 -35.43 9.91
CA ASP A 236 22.45 -36.22 10.46
C ASP A 236 23.75 -35.39 10.60
N LEU A 237 23.99 -34.45 9.69
CA LEU A 237 25.13 -33.53 9.80
C LEU A 237 24.97 -32.59 10.99
N CYS A 238 23.77 -32.03 11.18
CA CYS A 238 23.47 -31.17 12.33
C CYS A 238 23.54 -31.96 13.65
N LEU A 239 22.99 -33.17 13.71
CA LEU A 239 23.08 -34.05 14.90
C LEU A 239 24.53 -34.32 15.29
N ARG A 240 25.38 -34.68 14.32
CA ARG A 240 26.82 -34.87 14.57
C ARG A 240 27.50 -33.60 15.08
N GLY A 241 27.09 -32.44 14.55
CA GLY A 241 27.55 -31.13 15.01
C GLY A 241 27.19 -30.82 16.45
N ILE A 242 26.01 -31.23 16.91
CA ILE A 242 25.59 -31.09 18.31
C ILE A 242 26.45 -32.00 19.19
N VAL A 243 26.59 -33.27 18.82
CA VAL A 243 27.31 -34.28 19.61
C VAL A 243 28.81 -33.95 19.73
N ASN A 244 29.45 -33.46 18.67
CA ASN A 244 30.88 -33.15 18.67
C ASN A 244 31.20 -31.74 19.20
N GLY A 245 30.19 -30.95 19.58
CA GLY A 245 30.36 -29.61 20.13
C GLY A 245 30.65 -28.49 19.12
N ALA A 246 30.54 -28.75 17.81
CA ALA A 246 30.58 -27.71 16.78
C ALA A 246 29.33 -26.80 16.84
N ILE A 247 28.19 -27.38 17.19
CA ILE A 247 26.91 -26.71 17.41
C ILE A 247 26.67 -26.54 18.90
N LYS A 248 26.47 -25.30 19.33
CA LYS A 248 26.17 -24.93 20.71
C LYS A 248 25.21 -23.73 20.74
N PRO A 249 24.51 -23.50 21.86
CA PRO A 249 23.61 -22.35 21.98
C PRO A 249 24.33 -21.03 21.72
N LEU A 250 23.62 -20.09 21.11
CA LEU A 250 24.13 -18.75 20.80
C LEU A 250 23.68 -17.74 21.85
N THR A 251 24.26 -16.54 21.80
CA THR A 251 23.72 -15.41 22.58
C THR A 251 22.29 -15.12 22.13
N TYR A 252 21.41 -14.76 23.06
CA TYR A 252 20.05 -14.35 22.71
C TYR A 252 19.52 -13.24 23.60
N CYS A 253 18.47 -12.58 23.13
CA CYS A 253 17.56 -11.79 23.95
C CYS A 253 16.14 -12.32 23.79
N SER A 254 15.39 -12.36 24.88
CA SER A 254 14.01 -12.84 24.91
C SER A 254 13.03 -11.70 25.13
N PHE A 255 11.90 -11.80 24.44
CA PHE A 255 10.73 -10.94 24.58
C PHE A 255 9.52 -11.83 24.90
N LYS A 256 8.57 -11.33 25.67
CA LYS A 256 7.33 -12.05 25.98
C LYS A 256 6.39 -12.09 24.77
N ALA A 257 5.41 -13.00 24.81
CA ALA A 257 4.41 -13.14 23.74
C ALA A 257 3.61 -11.85 23.45
N ASN A 258 3.45 -10.95 24.41
CA ASN A 258 2.79 -9.65 24.23
C ASN A 258 3.74 -8.52 23.77
N GLU A 259 5.04 -8.80 23.63
CA GLU A 259 6.08 -7.83 23.25
C GLU A 259 6.58 -8.05 21.81
N VAL A 260 5.79 -8.73 20.97
CA VAL A 260 6.15 -9.07 19.58
C VAL A 260 6.57 -7.82 18.79
N GLU A 261 5.83 -6.72 18.91
CA GLU A 261 6.18 -5.47 18.23
C GLU A 261 7.55 -4.94 18.67
N ASN A 262 7.82 -4.94 19.98
CA ASN A 262 9.09 -4.50 20.54
C ASN A 262 10.24 -5.39 20.05
N ALA A 263 10.03 -6.71 19.96
CA ALA A 263 11.00 -7.65 19.42
C ALA A 263 11.36 -7.31 17.96
N TYR A 264 10.36 -7.05 17.11
CA TYR A 264 10.58 -6.66 15.72
C TYR A 264 11.30 -5.31 15.60
N ARG A 265 10.92 -4.30 16.38
CA ARG A 265 11.60 -2.98 16.40
C ARG A 265 13.05 -3.09 16.87
N TYR A 266 13.30 -3.87 17.93
CA TYR A 266 14.65 -4.12 18.45
C TYR A 266 15.54 -4.83 17.43
N MET A 267 14.99 -5.83 16.73
CA MET A 267 15.68 -6.51 15.64
C MET A 267 15.98 -5.57 14.47
N ALA A 268 14.99 -4.79 14.03
CA ALA A 268 15.10 -3.86 12.89
C ALA A 268 16.13 -2.74 13.13
N ALA A 269 16.27 -2.28 14.37
CA ALA A 269 17.29 -1.29 14.75
C ALA A 269 18.73 -1.84 14.70
N GLY A 270 18.91 -3.16 14.49
CA GLY A 270 20.24 -3.79 14.42
C GLY A 270 21.01 -3.78 15.75
N LYS A 271 20.33 -3.49 16.88
CA LYS A 271 20.92 -3.41 18.22
C LYS A 271 21.22 -4.79 18.82
N HIS A 272 20.52 -5.82 18.36
CA HIS A 272 20.66 -7.18 18.86
C HIS A 272 22.06 -7.76 18.61
N ILE A 273 22.44 -8.67 19.52
CA ILE A 273 23.60 -9.56 19.40
C ILE A 273 23.05 -10.98 19.57
N GLY A 274 23.36 -11.85 18.61
CA GLY A 274 22.82 -13.21 18.59
C GLY A 274 21.35 -13.27 18.13
N LYS A 275 20.51 -14.08 18.79
CA LYS A 275 19.12 -14.36 18.40
C LYS A 275 18.11 -13.50 19.17
N VAL A 276 17.03 -13.09 18.51
CA VAL A 276 15.85 -12.50 19.18
C VAL A 276 14.78 -13.58 19.28
N ILE A 277 14.33 -13.88 20.49
CA ILE A 277 13.36 -14.95 20.79
C ILE A 277 12.06 -14.32 21.29
N ILE A 278 10.93 -14.83 20.80
CA ILE A 278 9.61 -14.54 21.35
C ILE A 278 9.18 -15.75 22.17
N LYS A 279 9.10 -15.58 23.48
CA LYS A 279 8.72 -16.63 24.43
C LYS A 279 7.21 -16.74 24.52
N ILE A 280 6.68 -17.79 23.89
CA ILE A 280 5.24 -18.09 23.87
C ILE A 280 4.78 -18.76 25.16
N ARG A 281 5.60 -19.67 25.70
CA ARG A 281 5.30 -20.46 26.91
C ARG A 281 6.54 -20.55 27.79
N GLU A 282 6.33 -20.56 29.10
CA GLU A 282 7.36 -20.94 30.07
C GLU A 282 7.69 -22.44 29.96
N GLU A 283 8.98 -22.80 30.09
CA GLU A 283 9.39 -24.20 30.13
C GLU A 283 8.99 -24.80 31.47
N GLU A 284 8.09 -25.78 31.44
CA GLU A 284 7.68 -26.51 32.64
C GLU A 284 8.82 -27.42 33.11
N GLN A 285 9.41 -27.08 34.26
CA GLN A 285 10.33 -27.92 35.01
C GLN A 285 9.53 -29.00 35.75
N SER A 286 9.12 -30.07 35.07
CA SER A 286 8.38 -31.16 35.73
C SER A 286 8.98 -32.53 35.39
N ASN A 287 9.54 -33.16 36.43
CA ASN A 287 9.94 -34.56 36.53
C ASN A 287 8.73 -35.52 36.43
N GLY A 288 7.98 -35.50 35.31
CA GLY A 288 6.99 -36.55 35.05
C GLY A 288 5.73 -36.18 34.25
N GLN A 289 5.49 -34.92 33.87
CA GLN A 289 4.33 -34.59 33.02
C GLN A 289 4.68 -34.69 31.53
N LEU A 290 4.26 -35.79 30.90
CA LEU A 290 4.49 -36.08 29.48
C LEU A 290 3.65 -35.23 28.52
N ARG A 291 2.60 -34.54 28.96
CA ARG A 291 1.73 -33.76 28.08
C ARG A 291 1.71 -32.28 28.45
N PRO A 292 1.92 -31.36 27.49
CA PRO A 292 1.78 -29.93 27.74
C PRO A 292 0.35 -29.58 28.15
N VAL A 293 0.20 -28.77 29.21
CA VAL A 293 -1.11 -28.23 29.63
C VAL A 293 -1.67 -27.29 28.54
N ALA A 294 -2.99 -27.29 28.34
CA ALA A 294 -3.64 -26.34 27.43
C ALA A 294 -3.47 -24.91 27.94
N MET A 295 -3.06 -23.98 27.06
CA MET A 295 -2.83 -22.58 27.41
C MET A 295 -3.71 -21.69 26.53
N PRO A 296 -4.63 -20.89 27.11
CA PRO A 296 -5.39 -19.90 26.36
C PRO A 296 -4.47 -18.78 25.89
N ILE A 297 -4.72 -18.25 24.68
CA ILE A 297 -4.00 -17.12 24.11
C ILE A 297 -5.01 -16.14 23.54
N ASP A 298 -4.80 -14.85 23.85
CA ASP A 298 -5.56 -13.77 23.25
C ASP A 298 -5.17 -13.62 21.77
N ALA A 299 -6.13 -13.89 20.88
CA ALA A 299 -5.93 -13.80 19.44
C ALA A 299 -7.16 -13.18 18.78
N ILE A 300 -6.93 -12.49 17.67
CA ILE A 300 -8.03 -12.01 16.82
C ILE A 300 -8.66 -13.26 16.17
N PRO A 301 -9.94 -13.57 16.44
CA PRO A 301 -10.57 -14.76 15.90
C PRO A 301 -10.67 -14.63 14.38
N ARG A 302 -10.45 -15.72 13.66
CA ARG A 302 -10.48 -15.79 12.19
C ARG A 302 -11.30 -16.99 11.79
N TYR A 303 -12.17 -16.84 10.78
CA TYR A 303 -12.93 -17.98 10.27
C TYR A 303 -11.98 -18.91 9.50
N ILE A 304 -11.93 -20.18 9.91
CA ILE A 304 -11.07 -21.21 9.31
C ILE A 304 -11.94 -22.40 8.93
N CYS A 305 -11.64 -22.98 7.77
CA CYS A 305 -12.32 -24.12 7.21
C CYS A 305 -11.52 -25.40 7.49
N HIS A 306 -12.21 -26.44 7.95
CA HIS A 306 -11.63 -27.78 8.04
C HIS A 306 -11.57 -28.43 6.65
N LYS A 307 -10.45 -29.09 6.35
CA LYS A 307 -10.18 -29.70 5.04
C LYS A 307 -11.13 -30.86 4.69
N ASP A 308 -11.58 -31.62 5.70
CA ASP A 308 -12.36 -32.84 5.50
C ASP A 308 -13.87 -32.59 5.37
N LEU A 309 -14.31 -31.35 5.63
CA LEU A 309 -15.71 -30.92 5.63
C LEU A 309 -16.11 -30.25 4.32
N VAL A 310 -17.40 -30.28 4.01
CA VAL A 310 -17.96 -29.80 2.73
C VAL A 310 -18.65 -28.44 2.90
N TYR A 311 -18.38 -27.54 1.96
CA TYR A 311 -18.96 -26.19 1.91
C TYR A 311 -19.77 -26.05 0.62
N VAL A 312 -21.07 -25.80 0.77
CA VAL A 312 -22.01 -25.67 -0.36
C VAL A 312 -22.24 -24.20 -0.66
N VAL A 313 -21.97 -23.78 -1.90
CA VAL A 313 -22.17 -22.40 -2.36
C VAL A 313 -23.18 -22.39 -3.51
N ILE A 314 -24.40 -21.99 -3.20
CA ILE A 314 -25.50 -21.92 -4.16
C ILE A 314 -25.39 -20.61 -4.95
N GLY A 315 -25.42 -20.72 -6.28
CA GLY A 315 -25.00 -19.62 -7.16
C GLY A 315 -23.48 -19.45 -7.21
N GLY A 316 -22.73 -20.51 -6.90
CA GLY A 316 -21.28 -20.51 -6.74
C GLY A 316 -20.46 -20.18 -7.99
N LEU A 317 -21.05 -20.25 -9.18
CA LEU A 317 -20.39 -19.81 -10.44
C LEU A 317 -20.71 -18.36 -10.84
N GLY A 318 -21.53 -17.65 -10.04
CA GLY A 318 -21.69 -16.21 -10.18
C GLY A 318 -20.48 -15.45 -9.65
N GLY A 319 -20.36 -14.15 -9.99
CA GLY A 319 -19.21 -13.32 -9.63
C GLY A 319 -18.80 -13.43 -8.16
N PHE A 320 -19.69 -13.10 -7.22
CA PHE A 320 -19.40 -13.23 -5.79
C PHE A 320 -19.19 -14.69 -5.37
N GLY A 321 -19.95 -15.63 -5.93
CA GLY A 321 -19.88 -17.05 -5.60
C GLY A 321 -18.48 -17.62 -5.80
N LEU A 322 -17.81 -17.24 -6.91
CA LEU A 322 -16.44 -17.65 -7.19
C LEU A 322 -15.46 -17.08 -6.17
N GLU A 323 -15.61 -15.81 -5.79
CA GLU A 323 -14.75 -15.16 -4.80
C GLU A 323 -14.97 -15.71 -3.39
N LEU A 324 -16.20 -16.09 -3.04
CA LEU A 324 -16.50 -16.79 -1.80
C LEU A 324 -15.89 -18.20 -1.78
N ALA A 325 -15.98 -18.95 -2.87
CA ALA A 325 -15.38 -20.27 -2.98
C ALA A 325 -13.85 -20.20 -2.81
N ASP A 326 -13.22 -19.24 -3.48
CA ASP A 326 -11.80 -18.97 -3.33
C ASP A 326 -11.43 -18.57 -1.90
N TRP A 327 -12.21 -17.71 -1.26
CA TRP A 327 -12.03 -17.34 0.14
C TRP A 327 -12.11 -18.56 1.07
N LEU A 328 -13.10 -19.44 0.89
CA LEU A 328 -13.23 -20.69 1.66
C LEU A 328 -12.02 -21.60 1.48
N ILE A 329 -11.51 -21.73 0.25
CA ILE A 329 -10.32 -22.55 -0.04
C ILE A 329 -9.07 -21.96 0.61
N MET A 330 -8.91 -20.63 0.54
CA MET A 330 -7.85 -19.89 1.23
C MET A 330 -7.96 -20.03 2.75
N ARG A 331 -9.16 -20.21 3.31
CA ARG A 331 -9.38 -20.51 4.74
C ARG A 331 -9.15 -21.98 5.12
N GLY A 332 -8.77 -22.84 4.20
CA GLY A 332 -8.48 -24.26 4.45
C GLY A 332 -9.52 -25.24 3.91
N GLY A 333 -10.60 -24.75 3.30
CA GLY A 333 -11.60 -25.59 2.66
C GLY A 333 -10.98 -26.37 1.51
N ARG A 334 -11.28 -27.67 1.43
CA ARG A 334 -10.80 -28.51 0.33
C ARG A 334 -11.92 -29.24 -0.41
N LYS A 335 -13.14 -29.24 0.11
CA LYS A 335 -14.30 -29.87 -0.54
C LYS A 335 -15.39 -28.84 -0.73
N ILE A 336 -15.58 -28.35 -1.95
CA ILE A 336 -16.51 -27.28 -2.26
C ILE A 336 -17.54 -27.77 -3.28
N LEU A 337 -18.83 -27.63 -2.99
CA LEU A 337 -19.89 -27.86 -3.95
C LEU A 337 -20.46 -26.52 -4.43
N LEU A 338 -20.29 -26.22 -5.71
CA LEU A 338 -20.84 -25.02 -6.34
C LEU A 338 -22.11 -25.37 -7.11
N THR A 339 -23.15 -24.53 -7.04
CA THR A 339 -24.33 -24.72 -7.88
C THR A 339 -24.42 -23.71 -9.02
N SER A 340 -24.87 -24.18 -10.18
CA SER A 340 -25.16 -23.35 -11.35
C SER A 340 -26.16 -24.07 -12.27
N ARG A 341 -27.16 -23.35 -12.76
CA ARG A 341 -28.15 -23.91 -13.70
C ARG A 341 -27.53 -24.37 -15.03
N ARG A 342 -26.47 -23.70 -15.48
CA ARG A 342 -25.84 -23.94 -16.80
C ARG A 342 -24.48 -24.65 -16.70
N GLY A 343 -24.01 -24.94 -15.48
CA GLY A 343 -22.62 -25.33 -15.27
C GLY A 343 -21.64 -24.20 -15.63
N ILE A 344 -20.47 -24.57 -16.13
CA ILE A 344 -19.39 -23.66 -16.54
C ILE A 344 -19.71 -23.05 -17.90
N THR A 345 -19.67 -21.72 -17.99
CA THR A 345 -20.04 -20.97 -19.20
C THR A 345 -18.94 -20.04 -19.72
N ASN A 346 -17.87 -19.78 -18.96
CA ASN A 346 -16.80 -18.88 -19.41
C ASN A 346 -15.37 -19.35 -19.01
N GLY A 347 -14.37 -18.71 -19.61
CA GLY A 347 -12.95 -19.02 -19.39
C GLY A 347 -12.46 -18.68 -17.99
N TYR A 348 -13.03 -17.66 -17.35
CA TYR A 348 -12.67 -17.26 -15.98
C TYR A 348 -13.04 -18.34 -14.96
N GLN A 349 -14.28 -18.85 -15.01
CA GLN A 349 -14.73 -19.98 -14.19
C GLN A 349 -13.82 -21.20 -14.35
N SER A 350 -13.54 -21.59 -15.60
CA SER A 350 -12.62 -22.70 -15.90
C SER A 350 -11.22 -22.49 -15.33
N SER A 351 -10.70 -21.26 -15.40
CA SER A 351 -9.39 -20.89 -14.85
C SER A 351 -9.35 -21.01 -13.32
N ARG A 352 -10.40 -20.55 -12.64
CA ARG A 352 -10.51 -20.65 -11.17
C ARG A 352 -10.53 -22.09 -10.69
N LEU A 353 -11.29 -22.97 -11.34
CA LEU A 353 -11.29 -24.40 -11.00
C LEU A 353 -9.91 -25.05 -11.14
N ARG A 354 -9.16 -24.73 -12.21
CA ARG A 354 -7.78 -25.23 -12.38
C ARG A 354 -6.84 -24.72 -11.28
N ALA A 355 -6.97 -23.45 -10.90
CA ALA A 355 -6.17 -22.88 -9.82
C ALA A 355 -6.51 -23.52 -8.46
N TRP A 356 -7.78 -23.78 -8.18
CA TRP A 356 -8.20 -24.44 -6.95
C TRP A 356 -7.76 -25.90 -6.87
N ALA A 357 -7.76 -26.61 -8.00
CA ALA A 357 -7.21 -27.96 -8.07
C ALA A 357 -5.71 -28.00 -7.73
N SER A 358 -4.93 -26.99 -8.13
CA SER A 358 -3.50 -26.90 -7.76
C SER A 358 -3.27 -26.62 -6.28
N TYR A 359 -4.29 -26.13 -5.56
CA TYR A 359 -4.30 -25.99 -4.10
C TYR A 359 -4.76 -27.26 -3.37
N GLY A 360 -5.09 -28.33 -4.11
CA GLY A 360 -5.61 -29.59 -3.61
C GLY A 360 -7.10 -29.55 -3.25
N ALA A 361 -7.86 -28.57 -3.75
CA ALA A 361 -9.30 -28.52 -3.54
C ALA A 361 -10.06 -29.39 -4.55
N ASP A 362 -10.94 -30.24 -4.05
CA ASP A 362 -11.98 -30.95 -4.80
C ASP A 362 -13.21 -30.03 -4.91
N VAL A 363 -13.49 -29.55 -6.12
CA VAL A 363 -14.59 -28.64 -6.41
C VAL A 363 -15.55 -29.32 -7.39
N GLN A 364 -16.76 -29.62 -6.91
CA GLN A 364 -17.81 -30.23 -7.73
C GLN A 364 -18.88 -29.19 -8.10
N ILE A 365 -19.48 -29.37 -9.28
CA ILE A 365 -20.54 -28.48 -9.78
C ILE A 365 -21.85 -29.26 -9.85
N SER A 366 -22.86 -28.79 -9.12
CA SER A 366 -24.22 -29.30 -9.18
C SER A 366 -25.09 -28.44 -10.09
N THR A 367 -25.80 -29.08 -11.02
CA THR A 367 -26.79 -28.45 -11.90
C THR A 367 -28.24 -28.69 -11.45
N HIS A 368 -28.44 -29.33 -10.29
CA HIS A 368 -29.77 -29.56 -9.73
C HIS A 368 -30.50 -28.24 -9.43
N ASP A 369 -31.81 -28.22 -9.68
CA ASP A 369 -32.62 -27.03 -9.49
C ASP A 369 -32.98 -26.79 -8.02
N VAL A 370 -32.24 -25.89 -7.38
CA VAL A 370 -32.43 -25.47 -5.99
C VAL A 370 -33.74 -24.74 -5.73
N THR A 371 -34.54 -24.43 -6.75
CA THR A 371 -35.88 -23.85 -6.56
C THR A 371 -36.94 -24.90 -6.21
N THR A 372 -36.60 -26.18 -6.30
CA THR A 372 -37.48 -27.31 -5.99
C THR A 372 -36.97 -28.11 -4.78
N GLU A 373 -37.87 -28.67 -3.97
CA GLU A 373 -37.47 -29.51 -2.84
C GLU A 373 -36.61 -30.72 -3.27
N PRO A 374 -36.98 -31.50 -4.32
CA PRO A 374 -36.15 -32.62 -4.78
C PRO A 374 -34.78 -32.17 -5.28
N GLY A 375 -34.68 -31.03 -5.99
CA GLY A 375 -33.40 -30.53 -6.46
C GLY A 375 -32.47 -30.09 -5.32
N CYS A 376 -33.01 -29.46 -4.26
CA CYS A 376 -32.25 -29.20 -3.04
C CYS A 376 -31.80 -30.49 -2.35
N GLU A 377 -32.67 -31.51 -2.29
CA GLU A 377 -32.35 -32.78 -1.66
C GLU A 377 -31.22 -33.51 -2.38
N GLU A 378 -31.31 -33.66 -3.70
CA GLU A 378 -30.27 -34.30 -4.50
C GLU A 378 -28.93 -33.53 -4.49
N MET A 379 -28.99 -32.19 -4.49
CA MET A 379 -27.80 -31.36 -4.28
C MET A 379 -27.14 -31.62 -2.92
N LEU A 380 -27.92 -31.73 -1.83
CA LEU A 380 -27.38 -32.04 -0.50
C LEU A 380 -26.84 -33.47 -0.41
N LYS A 381 -27.49 -34.45 -1.06
CA LYS A 381 -26.96 -35.83 -1.15
C LYS A 381 -25.63 -35.87 -1.88
N MET A 382 -25.49 -35.11 -2.97
CA MET A 382 -24.21 -34.95 -3.66
C MET A 382 -23.15 -34.29 -2.76
N ALA A 383 -23.51 -33.28 -1.97
CA ALA A 383 -22.57 -32.70 -1.01
C ALA A 383 -22.13 -33.73 0.05
N LEU A 384 -23.08 -34.52 0.57
CA LEU A 384 -22.84 -35.52 1.60
C LEU A 384 -21.99 -36.70 1.11
N SER A 385 -22.01 -37.02 -0.18
CA SER A 385 -21.12 -38.03 -0.76
C SER A 385 -19.64 -37.59 -0.79
N MET A 386 -19.38 -36.26 -0.74
CA MET A 386 -18.03 -35.71 -0.58
C MET A 386 -17.56 -35.72 0.89
N GLY A 387 -18.50 -35.62 1.84
CA GLY A 387 -18.25 -35.60 3.29
C GLY A 387 -19.31 -34.83 4.08
N PRO A 388 -19.17 -34.69 5.41
CA PRO A 388 -20.14 -33.97 6.23
C PRO A 388 -20.25 -32.49 5.81
N VAL A 389 -21.48 -32.03 5.57
CA VAL A 389 -21.77 -30.64 5.18
C VAL A 389 -21.69 -29.73 6.40
N HIS A 390 -20.75 -28.78 6.34
CA HIS A 390 -20.49 -27.86 7.45
C HIS A 390 -21.08 -26.48 7.24
N ALA A 391 -21.12 -26.03 5.99
CA ALA A 391 -21.66 -24.71 5.65
C ALA A 391 -22.51 -24.75 4.38
N ILE A 392 -23.61 -24.01 4.40
CA ILE A 392 -24.46 -23.74 3.23
C ILE A 392 -24.53 -22.22 3.04
N PHE A 393 -24.17 -21.74 1.86
CA PHE A 393 -24.26 -20.33 1.47
C PHE A 393 -25.25 -20.19 0.31
N ASN A 394 -26.33 -19.42 0.49
CA ASN A 394 -27.27 -19.10 -0.59
C ASN A 394 -27.03 -17.70 -1.17
N LEU A 395 -26.45 -17.66 -2.37
CA LEU A 395 -26.18 -16.44 -3.13
C LEU A 395 -27.01 -16.36 -4.42
N ALA A 396 -27.84 -17.37 -4.72
CA ALA A 396 -28.61 -17.39 -5.95
C ALA A 396 -29.58 -16.21 -6.01
N VAL A 397 -29.68 -15.61 -7.19
CA VAL A 397 -30.51 -14.45 -7.45
C VAL A 397 -30.94 -14.44 -8.90
N ILE A 398 -32.20 -14.06 -9.12
CA ILE A 398 -32.75 -13.69 -10.41
C ILE A 398 -33.53 -12.40 -10.19
N LEU A 399 -33.13 -11.33 -10.89
CA LEU A 399 -33.82 -10.04 -10.84
C LEU A 399 -34.90 -9.98 -11.91
N LYS A 400 -36.05 -9.43 -11.53
CA LYS A 400 -37.20 -9.14 -12.39
C LYS A 400 -37.78 -7.79 -11.95
N ASP A 401 -36.94 -6.78 -12.09
CA ASP A 401 -37.18 -5.44 -11.59
C ASP A 401 -38.27 -4.79 -12.46
N SER A 402 -39.28 -4.24 -11.79
CA SER A 402 -40.42 -3.60 -12.41
C SER A 402 -41.21 -2.87 -11.33
N ILE A 403 -41.79 -1.73 -11.69
CA ILE A 403 -42.67 -0.97 -10.81
C ILE A 403 -43.86 -1.84 -10.36
N PHE A 404 -44.40 -1.58 -9.18
CA PHE A 404 -45.43 -2.45 -8.60
C PHE A 404 -46.64 -2.69 -9.53
N GLN A 405 -47.07 -1.66 -10.26
CA GLN A 405 -48.18 -1.76 -11.22
C GLN A 405 -47.92 -2.73 -12.38
N ASN A 406 -46.65 -2.94 -12.73
CA ASN A 406 -46.22 -3.78 -13.85
C ASN A 406 -45.64 -5.11 -13.38
N GLN A 407 -45.65 -5.37 -12.07
CA GLN A 407 -45.28 -6.68 -11.56
C GLN A 407 -46.41 -7.68 -11.82
N THR A 408 -46.05 -8.90 -12.16
CA THR A 408 -46.99 -10.01 -12.33
C THR A 408 -46.74 -11.07 -11.26
N SER A 409 -47.71 -11.97 -11.08
CA SER A 409 -47.50 -13.14 -10.21
C SER A 409 -46.28 -13.97 -10.64
N GLU A 410 -46.01 -14.04 -11.95
CA GLU A 410 -44.89 -14.80 -12.52
C GLU A 410 -43.53 -14.14 -12.24
N THR A 411 -43.42 -12.82 -12.36
CA THR A 411 -42.17 -12.10 -12.05
C THR A 411 -41.86 -12.17 -10.56
N PHE A 412 -42.88 -12.14 -9.69
CA PHE A 412 -42.72 -12.40 -8.27
C PHE A 412 -42.22 -13.82 -8.00
N LYS A 413 -42.89 -14.85 -8.55
CA LYS A 413 -42.47 -16.26 -8.39
C LYS A 413 -41.02 -16.48 -8.86
N THR A 414 -40.65 -15.89 -9.99
CA THR A 414 -39.30 -16.02 -10.57
C THR A 414 -38.21 -15.45 -9.66
N SER A 415 -38.42 -14.26 -9.08
CA SER A 415 -37.45 -13.66 -8.16
C SER A 415 -37.44 -14.35 -6.78
N PHE A 416 -38.61 -14.82 -6.34
CA PHE A 416 -38.82 -15.50 -5.06
C PHE A 416 -38.17 -16.89 -5.01
N ALA A 417 -38.18 -17.62 -6.11
CA ALA A 417 -37.74 -19.00 -6.20
C ALA A 417 -36.29 -19.26 -5.74
N PRO A 418 -35.24 -18.62 -6.30
CA PRO A 418 -33.84 -18.91 -5.95
C PRO A 418 -33.43 -18.40 -4.56
N LYS A 419 -34.21 -17.48 -3.97
CA LYS A 419 -33.93 -16.88 -2.67
C LYS A 419 -34.81 -17.48 -1.59
N ALA A 420 -36.09 -17.16 -1.58
CA ALA A 420 -36.99 -17.54 -0.51
C ALA A 420 -37.36 -19.03 -0.57
N LEU A 421 -37.87 -19.55 -1.69
CA LEU A 421 -38.25 -20.97 -1.79
C LEU A 421 -37.05 -21.89 -1.56
N ALA A 422 -35.93 -21.62 -2.24
CA ALA A 422 -34.70 -22.37 -2.02
C ALA A 422 -34.29 -22.38 -0.54
N THR A 423 -34.31 -21.22 0.14
CA THR A 423 -33.97 -21.13 1.57
C THR A 423 -34.96 -21.89 2.45
N MET A 424 -36.26 -21.90 2.12
CA MET A 424 -37.27 -22.69 2.83
C MET A 424 -37.00 -24.20 2.70
N HIS A 425 -36.70 -24.67 1.49
CA HIS A 425 -36.35 -26.07 1.26
C HIS A 425 -35.06 -26.46 1.96
N LEU A 426 -34.02 -25.63 1.87
CA LEU A 426 -32.73 -25.86 2.53
C LEU A 426 -32.85 -25.82 4.05
N ASP A 427 -33.69 -24.95 4.63
CA ASP A 427 -33.94 -24.95 6.07
C ASP A 427 -34.54 -26.29 6.52
N LYS A 428 -35.59 -26.75 5.84
CA LYS A 428 -36.25 -28.04 6.13
C LYS A 428 -35.28 -29.22 5.96
N LEU A 429 -34.58 -29.29 4.82
CA LEU A 429 -33.72 -30.42 4.47
C LEU A 429 -32.42 -30.44 5.27
N SER A 430 -31.79 -29.30 5.53
CA SER A 430 -30.55 -29.24 6.32
C SER A 430 -30.75 -29.76 7.74
N ARG A 431 -31.91 -29.52 8.37
CA ARG A 431 -32.25 -30.07 9.69
C ARG A 431 -32.33 -31.60 9.69
N LYS A 432 -32.71 -32.19 8.55
CA LYS A 432 -32.88 -33.65 8.40
C LYS A 432 -31.58 -34.33 7.97
N LEU A 433 -30.83 -33.71 7.06
CA LEU A 433 -29.70 -34.35 6.35
C LEU A 433 -28.33 -33.88 6.81
N CYS A 434 -28.22 -32.72 7.47
CA CYS A 434 -26.95 -32.08 7.82
C CYS A 434 -26.85 -31.80 9.33
N PRO A 435 -26.74 -32.83 10.18
CA PRO A 435 -26.70 -32.65 11.64
C PRO A 435 -25.47 -31.85 12.13
N ASP A 436 -24.36 -31.91 11.39
CA ASP A 436 -23.09 -31.25 11.73
C ASP A 436 -22.96 -29.83 11.15
N LEU A 437 -24.04 -29.29 10.58
CA LEU A 437 -24.05 -27.96 9.99
C LEU A 437 -23.70 -26.91 11.06
N LYS A 438 -22.68 -26.09 10.79
CA LYS A 438 -22.26 -24.96 11.64
C LYS A 438 -22.59 -23.60 11.06
N ASP A 439 -22.77 -23.51 9.76
CA ASP A 439 -23.02 -22.25 9.08
C ASP A 439 -24.15 -22.38 8.07
N PHE A 440 -25.17 -21.52 8.21
CA PHE A 440 -26.26 -21.40 7.24
C PHE A 440 -26.38 -19.92 6.88
N VAL A 441 -25.81 -19.53 5.75
CA VAL A 441 -25.62 -18.13 5.38
C VAL A 441 -26.44 -17.81 4.15
N VAL A 442 -27.18 -16.71 4.19
CA VAL A 442 -27.99 -16.24 3.06
C VAL A 442 -27.65 -14.80 2.73
N PHE A 443 -27.53 -14.51 1.44
CA PHE A 443 -27.20 -13.18 0.98
C PHE A 443 -28.51 -12.41 0.74
N SER A 444 -28.83 -11.54 1.68
CA SER A 444 -29.89 -10.53 1.57
C SER A 444 -29.32 -9.25 0.92
N SER A 445 -30.12 -8.20 0.88
CA SER A 445 -29.73 -6.90 0.36
C SER A 445 -30.37 -5.78 1.17
N VAL A 446 -29.72 -4.62 1.22
CA VAL A 446 -30.31 -3.42 1.82
C VAL A 446 -31.59 -2.95 1.14
N SER A 447 -31.88 -3.41 -0.09
CA SER A 447 -33.21 -3.23 -0.72
C SER A 447 -34.35 -3.80 0.14
N CYS A 448 -34.09 -4.81 0.98
CA CYS A 448 -35.04 -5.33 1.97
C CYS A 448 -35.23 -4.34 3.14
N GLY A 449 -34.12 -3.79 3.65
CA GLY A 449 -34.14 -2.93 4.83
C GLY A 449 -34.67 -1.53 4.57
N ARG A 450 -34.13 -0.84 3.55
CA ARG A 450 -34.48 0.55 3.21
C ARG A 450 -35.49 0.68 2.08
N GLY A 451 -35.74 -0.41 1.35
CA GLY A 451 -36.52 -0.38 0.13
C GLY A 451 -35.69 0.04 -1.09
N ASN A 452 -36.06 -0.48 -2.26
CA ASN A 452 -35.61 0.04 -3.55
C ASN A 452 -36.80 0.03 -4.52
N ALA A 453 -37.03 1.15 -5.21
CA ALA A 453 -38.16 1.27 -6.13
C ALA A 453 -38.00 0.30 -7.31
N GLY A 454 -39.10 -0.34 -7.72
CA GLY A 454 -39.06 -1.38 -8.76
C GLY A 454 -38.60 -2.77 -8.27
N GLN A 455 -38.21 -2.91 -7.01
CA GLN A 455 -37.68 -4.16 -6.43
C GLN A 455 -38.57 -4.74 -5.32
N THR A 456 -39.89 -4.54 -5.36
CA THR A 456 -40.83 -5.07 -4.35
C THR A 456 -40.73 -6.60 -4.22
N ASN A 457 -40.61 -7.32 -5.35
CA ASN A 457 -40.43 -8.77 -5.38
C ASN A 457 -39.08 -9.20 -4.78
N TYR A 458 -38.00 -8.49 -5.09
CA TYR A 458 -36.66 -8.76 -4.55
C TYR A 458 -36.58 -8.47 -3.04
N GLY A 459 -37.13 -7.35 -2.58
CA GLY A 459 -37.21 -6.99 -1.17
C GLY A 459 -38.00 -8.02 -0.36
N TYR A 460 -39.17 -8.43 -0.86
CA TYR A 460 -39.98 -9.48 -0.23
C TYR A 460 -39.22 -10.82 -0.09
N SER A 461 -38.57 -11.25 -1.17
CA SER A 461 -37.80 -12.52 -1.21
C SER A 461 -36.65 -12.52 -0.20
N ASN A 462 -35.94 -11.39 -0.09
CA ASN A 462 -34.86 -11.20 0.88
C ASN A 462 -35.38 -11.19 2.34
N SER A 463 -36.50 -10.51 2.59
CA SER A 463 -37.10 -10.44 3.93
C SER A 463 -37.53 -11.81 4.45
N VAL A 464 -38.05 -12.69 3.58
CA VAL A 464 -38.38 -14.07 3.95
C VAL A 464 -37.15 -14.84 4.41
N MET A 465 -36.02 -14.74 3.70
CA MET A 465 -34.78 -15.39 4.12
C MET A 465 -34.30 -14.89 5.49
N GLU A 466 -34.43 -13.59 5.75
CA GLU A 466 -34.09 -13.00 7.04
C GLU A 466 -34.94 -13.56 8.19
N ARG A 467 -36.26 -13.72 7.98
CA ARG A 467 -37.15 -14.32 8.99
C ARG A 467 -36.80 -15.79 9.25
N ILE A 468 -36.42 -16.54 8.22
CA ILE A 468 -35.95 -17.93 8.37
C ILE A 468 -34.68 -17.97 9.22
N CYS A 469 -33.71 -17.08 8.98
CA CYS A 469 -32.49 -17.00 9.77
C CYS A 469 -32.76 -16.66 11.24
N GLU A 470 -33.63 -15.71 11.53
CA GLU A 470 -34.05 -15.43 12.91
C GLU A 470 -34.72 -16.64 13.57
N TRP A 471 -35.60 -17.33 12.86
CA TRP A 471 -36.29 -18.51 13.38
C TRP A 471 -35.32 -19.65 13.67
N ARG A 472 -34.36 -19.91 12.77
CA ARG A 472 -33.27 -20.88 12.99
C ARG A 472 -32.46 -20.54 14.24
N LYS A 473 -32.06 -19.28 14.40
CA LYS A 473 -31.32 -18.83 15.60
C LYS A 473 -32.13 -19.01 16.88
N LYS A 474 -33.45 -18.74 16.87
CA LYS A 474 -34.35 -19.02 18.02
C LYS A 474 -34.39 -20.50 18.39
N LEU A 475 -34.21 -21.40 17.43
CA LEU A 475 -34.14 -22.85 17.64
C LEU A 475 -32.71 -23.34 17.97
N GLY A 476 -31.74 -22.44 18.17
CA GLY A 476 -30.34 -22.79 18.43
C GLY A 476 -29.59 -23.32 17.19
N LEU A 477 -30.18 -23.22 15.99
CA LEU A 477 -29.56 -23.62 14.74
C LEU A 477 -28.70 -22.49 14.17
N PRO A 478 -27.64 -22.80 13.41
CA PRO A 478 -26.84 -21.78 12.75
C PRO A 478 -27.65 -21.08 11.67
N ALA A 479 -27.47 -19.76 11.58
CA ALA A 479 -28.11 -18.91 10.60
C ALA A 479 -27.48 -17.52 10.58
N LEU A 480 -27.29 -16.96 9.38
CA LEU A 480 -26.82 -15.58 9.18
C LEU A 480 -27.39 -15.05 7.86
N ALA A 481 -28.17 -13.98 7.93
CA ALA A 481 -28.58 -13.21 6.76
C ALA A 481 -27.73 -11.93 6.68
N VAL A 482 -27.06 -11.71 5.56
CA VAL A 482 -26.26 -10.50 5.35
C VAL A 482 -26.94 -9.59 4.33
N GLN A 483 -27.37 -8.41 4.77
CA GLN A 483 -27.92 -7.34 3.94
C GLN A 483 -26.77 -6.57 3.29
N TRP A 484 -26.38 -7.00 2.08
CA TRP A 484 -25.35 -6.32 1.31
C TRP A 484 -25.87 -5.05 0.65
N GLY A 485 -25.02 -4.01 0.61
CA GLY A 485 -25.17 -2.86 -0.27
C GLY A 485 -24.88 -3.20 -1.73
N ALA A 486 -24.60 -2.19 -2.54
CA ALA A 486 -24.06 -2.42 -3.88
C ALA A 486 -22.72 -3.17 -3.78
N ILE A 487 -22.60 -4.31 -4.45
CA ILE A 487 -21.38 -5.12 -4.51
C ILE A 487 -20.66 -4.79 -5.82
N GLY A 488 -19.38 -4.41 -5.71
CA GLY A 488 -18.51 -4.10 -6.86
C GLY A 488 -17.62 -5.26 -7.31
N ASP A 489 -16.69 -4.96 -8.22
CA ASP A 489 -15.66 -5.82 -8.84
C ASP A 489 -16.18 -7.01 -9.67
N VAL A 490 -17.24 -7.69 -9.23
CA VAL A 490 -17.84 -8.86 -9.90
C VAL A 490 -19.35 -8.95 -9.60
N GLY A 491 -20.08 -9.67 -10.46
CA GLY A 491 -21.50 -9.95 -10.26
C GLY A 491 -22.42 -8.97 -10.99
N LEU A 492 -23.70 -8.96 -10.61
CA LEU A 492 -24.78 -8.32 -11.40
C LEU A 492 -24.51 -6.86 -11.75
N ILE A 493 -23.90 -6.10 -10.83
CA ILE A 493 -23.62 -4.68 -11.04
C ILE A 493 -22.45 -4.49 -12.00
N ALA A 494 -21.38 -5.27 -11.85
CA ALA A 494 -20.22 -5.22 -12.76
C ALA A 494 -20.62 -5.64 -14.19
N ASP A 495 -21.52 -6.62 -14.33
CA ASP A 495 -22.02 -7.09 -15.63
C ASP A 495 -22.95 -6.06 -16.33
N MET A 496 -23.50 -5.09 -15.58
CA MET A 496 -24.38 -4.03 -16.10
C MET A 496 -23.63 -2.74 -16.47
N GLN A 497 -22.32 -2.66 -16.21
CA GLN A 497 -21.52 -1.47 -16.48
C GLN A 497 -20.83 -1.51 -17.85
N ASN A 498 -20.84 -0.35 -18.54
CA ASN A 498 -19.75 0.03 -19.44
C ASN A 498 -18.71 0.77 -18.60
N ASP A 499 -17.43 0.51 -18.85
CA ASP A 499 -16.29 0.86 -17.98
C ASP A 499 -16.30 2.32 -17.42
N ASP A 500 -15.90 2.43 -16.13
CA ASP A 500 -15.48 3.64 -15.38
C ASP A 500 -16.50 4.55 -14.64
N VAL A 501 -17.78 4.22 -14.52
CA VAL A 501 -18.71 5.02 -13.67
C VAL A 501 -19.03 4.34 -12.33
N GLN A 502 -18.56 4.90 -11.20
CA GLN A 502 -19.04 4.50 -9.87
C GLN A 502 -20.53 4.85 -9.74
N LEU A 503 -21.40 3.86 -9.95
CA LEU A 503 -22.84 4.00 -9.82
C LEU A 503 -23.23 4.09 -8.34
N GLU A 504 -23.91 5.18 -7.99
CA GLU A 504 -24.61 5.28 -6.70
C GLU A 504 -25.95 4.55 -6.84
N ILE A 505 -26.14 3.46 -6.08
CA ILE A 505 -27.36 2.67 -6.09
C ILE A 505 -27.99 2.71 -4.69
N GLY A 506 -29.20 3.26 -4.60
CA GLY A 506 -29.94 3.33 -3.33
C GLY A 506 -29.22 4.11 -2.22
N GLY A 507 -28.42 5.14 -2.57
CA GLY A 507 -27.61 5.91 -1.62
C GLY A 507 -26.40 5.14 -1.08
N THR A 508 -25.95 4.10 -1.79
CA THR A 508 -24.76 3.31 -1.46
C THR A 508 -23.77 3.29 -2.61
N LEU A 509 -22.49 3.16 -2.28
CA LEU A 509 -21.41 2.92 -3.24
C LEU A 509 -21.07 1.44 -3.32
N HIS A 510 -20.36 1.08 -4.40
CA HIS A 510 -19.89 -0.28 -4.62
C HIS A 510 -18.88 -0.70 -3.53
N GLN A 511 -19.26 -1.67 -2.71
CA GLN A 511 -18.35 -2.32 -1.80
C GLN A 511 -17.47 -3.29 -2.58
N ARG A 512 -16.15 -3.04 -2.59
CA ARG A 512 -15.17 -3.97 -3.17
C ARG A 512 -15.27 -5.34 -2.52
N ILE A 513 -15.06 -6.41 -3.30
CA ILE A 513 -15.18 -7.79 -2.82
C ILE A 513 -14.23 -8.08 -1.65
N SER A 514 -13.02 -7.55 -1.67
CA SER A 514 -12.06 -7.70 -0.56
C SER A 514 -12.61 -7.14 0.76
N SER A 515 -13.35 -6.03 0.69
CA SER A 515 -14.07 -5.45 1.84
C SER A 515 -15.25 -6.33 2.26
N CYS A 516 -16.03 -6.86 1.29
CA CYS A 516 -17.13 -7.79 1.57
C CYS A 516 -16.64 -9.05 2.30
N LEU A 517 -15.59 -9.71 1.80
CA LEU A 517 -15.04 -10.92 2.42
C LEU A 517 -14.45 -10.65 3.82
N THR A 518 -13.88 -9.45 4.03
CA THR A 518 -13.41 -9.02 5.35
C THR A 518 -14.58 -8.77 6.32
N ALA A 519 -15.68 -8.19 5.85
CA ALA A 519 -16.90 -8.02 6.63
C ALA A 519 -17.54 -9.38 6.94
N LEU A 520 -17.60 -10.28 5.97
CA LEU A 520 -18.10 -11.64 6.15
C LEU A 520 -17.29 -12.38 7.22
N ASP A 521 -15.95 -12.29 7.21
CA ASP A 521 -15.10 -12.88 8.25
C ASP A 521 -15.52 -12.41 9.67
N LYS A 522 -15.90 -11.14 9.83
CA LYS A 522 -16.43 -10.61 11.10
C LYS A 522 -17.81 -11.19 11.41
N PHE A 523 -18.70 -11.21 10.41
CA PHE A 523 -20.09 -11.65 10.58
C PHE A 523 -20.24 -13.14 10.89
N MET A 524 -19.34 -13.98 10.37
CA MET A 524 -19.32 -15.43 10.67
C MET A 524 -19.00 -15.73 12.15
N LYS A 525 -18.48 -14.75 12.90
CA LYS A 525 -17.99 -14.94 14.29
C LYS A 525 -18.92 -14.37 15.36
N GLN A 526 -20.09 -13.85 14.98
CA GLN A 526 -21.03 -13.21 15.90
C GLN A 526 -22.36 -13.97 16.00
N GLY A 527 -23.15 -13.61 17.01
CA GLY A 527 -24.43 -14.26 17.31
C GLY A 527 -25.62 -13.76 16.48
N ALA A 528 -25.56 -12.55 15.91
CA ALA A 528 -26.72 -11.90 15.32
C ALA A 528 -27.27 -12.66 14.08
N PRO A 529 -28.60 -12.85 13.97
CA PRO A 529 -29.22 -13.53 12.84
C PRO A 529 -29.16 -12.72 11.54
N ILE A 530 -29.13 -11.38 11.65
CA ILE A 530 -29.18 -10.45 10.51
C ILE A 530 -28.16 -9.35 10.75
N VAL A 531 -27.38 -9.01 9.72
CA VAL A 531 -26.43 -7.89 9.72
C VAL A 531 -26.43 -7.17 8.39
N SER A 532 -25.94 -5.95 8.38
CA SER A 532 -25.83 -5.12 7.18
C SER A 532 -24.39 -4.68 6.94
N SER A 533 -23.99 -4.66 5.68
CA SER A 533 -22.70 -4.12 5.24
C SER A 533 -22.92 -3.28 3.99
N ILE A 534 -22.66 -1.98 4.11
CA ILE A 534 -22.81 -1.00 3.03
C ILE A 534 -21.62 -0.05 3.03
N VAL A 535 -21.30 0.48 1.85
CA VAL A 535 -20.51 1.71 1.73
C VAL A 535 -21.51 2.85 1.53
N VAL A 536 -21.53 3.78 2.48
CA VAL A 536 -22.46 4.92 2.46
C VAL A 536 -22.01 5.89 1.36
N ALA A 537 -22.90 6.22 0.43
CA ALA A 537 -22.66 7.35 -0.45
C ALA A 537 -22.90 8.64 0.34
N GLU A 538 -22.05 9.66 0.14
CA GLU A 538 -22.29 10.96 0.75
C GLU A 538 -23.63 11.51 0.26
N LYS A 539 -24.53 11.84 1.19
CA LYS A 539 -25.82 12.45 0.86
C LYS A 539 -25.54 13.84 0.31
N LYS A 540 -25.42 13.96 -1.02
CA LYS A 540 -25.24 15.25 -1.68
C LYS A 540 -26.50 16.10 -1.46
N THR A 541 -26.48 16.98 -0.46
CA THR A 541 -27.40 18.11 -0.38
C THR A 541 -27.06 19.07 -1.52
N GLY A 542 -27.69 18.82 -2.68
CA GLY A 542 -27.38 19.48 -3.94
C GLY A 542 -26.33 18.69 -4.74
N CYS A 543 -26.76 17.99 -5.78
CA CYS A 543 -25.84 17.40 -6.76
C CYS A 543 -26.12 18.02 -8.13
N GLU A 544 -25.14 18.78 -8.61
CA GLU A 544 -24.91 19.06 -10.04
C GLU A 544 -24.59 17.73 -10.73
N GLY A 545 -25.58 17.20 -11.46
CA GLY A 545 -25.47 15.93 -12.21
C GLY A 545 -25.93 16.03 -13.65
N CYS A 546 -26.80 16.98 -13.98
CA CYS A 546 -27.21 17.26 -15.35
C CYS A 546 -27.35 18.77 -15.54
N GLY A 547 -26.71 19.32 -16.58
CA GLY A 547 -26.63 20.76 -16.85
C GLY A 547 -28.01 21.43 -17.01
N ASN A 548 -29.05 20.63 -17.22
CA ASN A 548 -30.46 20.97 -17.09
C ASN A 548 -31.27 19.67 -16.95
N ALA A 549 -32.55 19.76 -16.60
CA ALA A 549 -33.42 18.60 -16.46
C ALA A 549 -33.58 17.80 -17.77
N LEU A 550 -33.40 18.43 -18.94
CA LEU A 550 -33.53 17.74 -20.23
C LEU A 550 -32.40 16.75 -20.46
N ASP A 551 -31.17 17.14 -20.13
CA ASP A 551 -30.00 16.29 -20.32
C ASP A 551 -30.07 15.06 -19.40
N ALA A 552 -30.58 15.22 -18.18
CA ALA A 552 -30.88 14.11 -17.26
C ALA A 552 -31.86 13.12 -17.86
N VAL A 553 -33.00 13.62 -18.32
CA VAL A 553 -34.06 12.80 -18.89
C VAL A 553 -33.60 12.14 -20.20
N ALA A 554 -32.86 12.86 -21.04
CA ALA A 554 -32.31 12.34 -22.30
C ALA A 554 -31.28 11.23 -22.07
N GLN A 555 -30.43 11.36 -21.04
CA GLN A 555 -29.44 10.34 -20.69
C GLN A 555 -30.10 9.05 -20.18
N ILE A 556 -31.14 9.15 -19.34
CA ILE A 556 -31.93 7.99 -18.87
C ILE A 556 -32.61 7.29 -20.05
N MET A 557 -33.12 8.06 -21.00
CA MET A 557 -33.75 7.52 -22.22
C MET A 557 -32.75 7.07 -23.30
N GLY A 558 -31.44 7.20 -23.07
CA GLY A 558 -30.40 6.82 -24.04
C GLY A 558 -30.35 7.70 -25.31
N ILE A 559 -30.93 8.89 -25.27
CA ILE A 559 -30.99 9.82 -26.40
C ILE A 559 -29.69 10.63 -26.47
N LYS A 560 -28.83 10.30 -27.46
CA LYS A 560 -27.51 10.94 -27.63
C LYS A 560 -27.56 12.36 -28.19
N ASN A 561 -28.64 12.74 -28.89
CA ASN A 561 -28.77 14.06 -29.49
C ASN A 561 -30.23 14.55 -29.44
N LEU A 562 -30.52 15.51 -28.56
CA LEU A 562 -31.86 16.09 -28.42
C LEU A 562 -32.37 16.79 -29.69
N LYS A 563 -31.49 17.16 -30.63
CA LYS A 563 -31.89 17.82 -31.90
C LYS A 563 -32.58 16.87 -32.89
N THR A 564 -32.47 15.56 -32.70
CA THR A 564 -33.08 14.55 -33.59
C THR A 564 -34.47 14.11 -33.12
N VAL A 565 -34.96 14.65 -32.00
CA VAL A 565 -36.21 14.23 -31.36
C VAL A 565 -37.17 15.41 -31.27
N SER A 566 -38.43 15.19 -31.65
CA SER A 566 -39.47 16.23 -31.55
C SER A 566 -39.75 16.56 -30.09
N GLN A 567 -39.63 17.84 -29.73
CA GLN A 567 -39.78 18.31 -28.35
C GLN A 567 -41.24 18.31 -27.83
N GLN A 568 -42.22 18.11 -28.72
CA GLN A 568 -43.65 18.11 -28.39
C GLN A 568 -44.24 16.71 -28.18
N VAL A 569 -43.48 15.65 -28.45
CA VAL A 569 -43.93 14.26 -28.26
C VAL A 569 -43.73 13.85 -26.80
N SER A 570 -44.65 13.03 -26.26
CA SER A 570 -44.53 12.55 -24.89
C SER A 570 -43.33 11.61 -24.71
N LEU A 571 -42.72 11.60 -23.53
CA LEU A 571 -41.61 10.70 -23.23
C LEU A 571 -42.05 9.24 -23.37
N ALA A 572 -43.31 8.91 -23.07
CA ALA A 572 -43.87 7.58 -23.25
C ALA A 572 -43.88 7.14 -24.73
N ASP A 573 -44.26 8.03 -25.65
CA ASP A 573 -44.24 7.78 -27.09
C ASP A 573 -42.82 7.74 -27.67
N LEU A 574 -41.84 8.30 -26.95
CA LEU A 574 -40.41 8.24 -27.25
C LEU A 574 -39.71 6.99 -26.69
N GLY A 575 -40.48 6.03 -26.16
CA GLY A 575 -39.97 4.74 -25.68
C GLY A 575 -39.58 4.71 -24.21
N MET A 576 -40.00 5.70 -23.40
CA MET A 576 -39.85 5.66 -21.95
C MET A 576 -40.68 4.52 -21.37
N ASP A 577 -40.01 3.53 -20.80
CA ASP A 577 -40.67 2.47 -20.05
C ASP A 577 -40.98 2.91 -18.61
N SER A 578 -41.61 2.02 -17.86
CA SER A 578 -42.05 2.33 -16.50
C SER A 578 -40.90 2.41 -15.47
N MET A 579 -39.73 1.83 -15.74
CA MET A 579 -38.55 1.96 -14.89
C MET A 579 -37.83 3.27 -15.17
N MET A 580 -37.64 3.62 -16.44
CA MET A 580 -37.14 4.93 -16.87
C MET A 580 -38.00 6.06 -16.32
N ALA A 581 -39.33 5.90 -16.34
CA ALA A 581 -40.24 6.89 -15.76
C ALA A 581 -40.01 7.13 -14.26
N LEU A 582 -39.66 6.09 -13.49
CA LEU A 582 -39.30 6.25 -12.08
C LEU A 582 -37.92 6.87 -11.90
N GLU A 583 -36.94 6.47 -12.68
CA GLU A 583 -35.60 7.07 -12.65
C GLU A 583 -35.67 8.55 -13.00
N ILE A 584 -36.44 8.90 -14.03
CA ILE A 584 -36.76 10.28 -14.42
C ILE A 584 -37.43 11.00 -13.26
N ASN A 585 -38.47 10.44 -12.65
CA ASN A 585 -39.15 11.12 -11.55
C ASN A 585 -38.24 11.31 -10.32
N GLN A 586 -37.47 10.29 -9.96
CA GLN A 586 -36.51 10.37 -8.85
C GLN A 586 -35.40 11.38 -9.13
N ILE A 587 -34.86 11.43 -10.35
CA ILE A 587 -33.84 12.40 -10.74
C ILE A 587 -34.43 13.82 -10.79
N LEU A 588 -35.65 14.00 -11.31
CA LEU A 588 -36.36 15.28 -11.33
C LEU A 588 -36.67 15.79 -9.91
N GLU A 589 -37.13 14.93 -9.01
CA GLU A 589 -37.36 15.28 -7.61
C GLU A 589 -36.04 15.55 -6.86
N ARG A 590 -35.06 14.65 -7.01
CA ARG A 590 -33.79 14.69 -6.27
C ARG A 590 -32.90 15.84 -6.71
N GLU A 591 -32.75 16.05 -8.02
CA GLU A 591 -31.78 16.99 -8.58
C GLU A 591 -32.40 18.33 -8.91
N PHE A 592 -33.65 18.36 -9.35
CA PHE A 592 -34.31 19.58 -9.84
C PHE A 592 -35.46 20.08 -8.94
N LYS A 593 -35.79 19.34 -7.87
CA LYS A 593 -36.95 19.61 -6.99
C LYS A 593 -38.25 19.82 -7.79
N ILE A 594 -38.41 19.02 -8.85
CA ILE A 594 -39.59 18.95 -9.70
C ILE A 594 -40.39 17.73 -9.23
N PHE A 595 -41.53 17.99 -8.60
CA PHE A 595 -42.42 16.93 -8.11
C PHE A 595 -43.52 16.72 -9.16
N LEU A 596 -43.54 15.52 -9.75
CA LEU A 596 -44.52 15.13 -10.76
C LEU A 596 -45.25 13.88 -10.30
N THR A 597 -46.55 13.80 -10.55
CA THR A 597 -47.28 12.55 -10.36
C THR A 597 -46.87 11.54 -11.41
N ALA A 598 -47.09 10.25 -11.16
CA ALA A 598 -46.80 9.20 -12.14
C ALA A 598 -47.53 9.40 -13.48
N GLN A 599 -48.68 10.08 -13.45
CA GLN A 599 -49.44 10.43 -14.65
C GLN A 599 -48.81 11.61 -15.40
N ASP A 600 -48.32 12.62 -14.66
CA ASP A 600 -47.63 13.77 -15.25
C ASP A 600 -46.33 13.37 -15.97
N VAL A 601 -45.58 12.40 -15.40
CA VAL A 601 -44.35 11.87 -16.02
C VAL A 601 -44.65 11.18 -17.35
N ARG A 602 -45.77 10.44 -17.45
CA ARG A 602 -46.16 9.75 -18.70
C ARG A 602 -46.51 10.71 -19.83
N THR A 603 -47.16 11.82 -19.51
CA THR A 603 -47.52 12.87 -20.49
C THR A 603 -46.44 13.94 -20.65
N LEU A 604 -45.32 13.80 -19.95
CA LEU A 604 -44.23 14.77 -19.95
C LEU A 604 -43.64 14.87 -21.35
N THR A 605 -43.32 16.08 -21.79
CA THR A 605 -42.62 16.34 -23.05
C THR A 605 -41.34 17.12 -22.74
N PHE A 606 -40.34 17.06 -23.62
CA PHE A 606 -39.14 17.87 -23.46
C PHE A 606 -39.46 19.38 -23.44
N ALA A 607 -40.46 19.83 -24.22
CA ALA A 607 -40.94 21.22 -24.17
C ALA A 607 -41.55 21.58 -22.81
N ARG A 608 -42.35 20.69 -22.22
CA ARG A 608 -42.93 20.93 -20.88
C ARG A 608 -41.86 20.91 -19.79
N LEU A 609 -40.84 20.06 -19.94
CA LEU A 609 -39.68 20.03 -19.06
C LEU A 609 -38.91 21.37 -19.09
N LEU A 610 -38.70 21.92 -20.30
CA LEU A 610 -38.11 23.25 -20.52
C LEU A 610 -38.91 24.34 -19.79
N GLU A 611 -40.24 24.37 -19.93
CA GLU A 611 -41.11 25.34 -19.24
C GLU A 611 -41.02 25.24 -17.72
N LEU A 612 -41.07 24.02 -17.18
CA LEU A 612 -40.97 23.76 -15.74
C LEU A 612 -39.61 24.19 -15.17
N THR A 613 -38.54 24.10 -15.97
CA THR A 613 -37.21 24.62 -15.60
C THR A 613 -37.06 26.13 -15.82
N ALA A 614 -37.73 26.74 -16.81
CA ALA A 614 -37.59 28.16 -17.16
C ALA A 614 -38.31 29.11 -16.18
N LEU A 615 -39.38 28.66 -15.51
CA LEU A 615 -40.09 29.43 -14.48
C LEU A 615 -39.27 29.63 -13.18
N ARG A 616 -38.07 29.05 -13.08
CA ARG A 616 -37.11 29.29 -12.01
C ARG A 616 -35.79 29.78 -12.62
N LYS A 617 -35.49 31.08 -12.48
CA LYS A 617 -34.18 31.64 -12.88
C LYS A 617 -33.05 30.86 -12.16
N PRO A 618 -32.03 30.35 -12.88
CA PRO A 618 -30.92 29.64 -12.28
C PRO A 618 -29.83 30.60 -11.82
N ILE A 619 -29.26 30.31 -10.65
CA ILE A 619 -27.96 30.82 -10.20
C ILE A 619 -26.90 30.14 -11.08
N SER A 620 -26.07 30.94 -11.73
CA SER A 620 -25.13 30.53 -12.76
C SER A 620 -24.08 29.54 -12.26
N SER A 621 -24.17 28.30 -12.74
CA SER A 621 -23.16 27.24 -12.63
C SER A 621 -22.10 27.43 -13.73
N ALA A 622 -20.86 27.75 -13.33
CA ALA A 622 -19.68 27.55 -14.16
C ALA A 622 -19.10 26.17 -13.83
N SER A 623 -19.13 25.31 -14.85
CA SER A 623 -18.67 23.92 -14.87
C SER A 623 -17.23 23.74 -14.38
N ASN A 624 -17.01 22.79 -13.45
CA ASN A 624 -15.74 22.07 -13.34
C ASN A 624 -15.96 20.59 -13.05
N SER A 625 -15.28 19.78 -13.85
CA SER A 625 -15.04 18.36 -13.71
C SER A 625 -14.55 17.98 -12.31
N ARG A 626 -15.15 16.96 -11.69
CA ARG A 626 -14.66 16.39 -10.43
C ARG A 626 -13.72 15.23 -10.70
N LEU A 627 -12.45 15.46 -10.41
CA LEU A 627 -11.46 14.42 -10.11
C LEU A 627 -11.90 13.67 -8.85
N THR A 628 -12.33 12.43 -8.99
CA THR A 628 -12.12 11.43 -7.94
C THR A 628 -10.72 10.88 -8.15
N ASN A 629 -9.80 11.16 -7.23
CA ASN A 629 -8.69 10.26 -6.93
C ASN A 629 -8.07 10.67 -5.58
N ASP A 630 -7.70 9.65 -4.81
CA ASP A 630 -6.75 9.73 -3.69
C ASP A 630 -5.37 10.27 -4.15
N GLU A 631 -5.20 10.55 -5.44
CA GLU A 631 -4.10 11.28 -6.08
C GLU A 631 -4.19 12.80 -5.88
N GLY A 632 -5.38 13.38 -5.64
CA GLY A 632 -5.55 14.82 -5.38
C GLY A 632 -4.95 15.27 -4.05
N ALA A 633 -4.67 14.35 -3.12
CA ALA A 633 -3.91 14.64 -1.92
C ALA A 633 -2.38 14.66 -2.16
N VAL A 634 -1.91 14.17 -3.33
CA VAL A 634 -0.48 14.08 -3.64
C VAL A 634 0.07 15.45 -4.06
N GLY A 635 -0.60 16.21 -4.93
CA GLY A 635 -0.01 17.45 -5.46
C GLY A 635 0.16 18.59 -4.45
N LEU A 636 -0.72 18.69 -3.46
CA LEU A 636 -0.60 19.69 -2.38
C LEU A 636 0.37 19.20 -1.30
N ARG A 637 0.51 17.88 -1.09
CA ARG A 637 1.57 17.28 -0.26
C ARG A 637 2.96 17.56 -0.83
N VAL A 638 3.05 17.62 -2.16
CA VAL A 638 4.25 17.99 -2.91
C VAL A 638 4.58 19.48 -2.73
N LEU A 639 3.57 20.36 -2.62
CA LEU A 639 3.75 21.82 -2.49
C LEU A 639 4.00 22.33 -1.05
N ILE A 640 3.35 21.75 -0.04
CA ILE A 640 3.50 22.13 1.38
C ILE A 640 3.81 20.88 2.19
N ARG A 641 5.02 20.78 2.72
CA ARG A 641 5.53 19.56 3.41
C ARG A 641 5.69 19.73 4.92
N ASN A 642 6.09 20.92 5.38
CA ASN A 642 6.26 21.24 6.81
C ASN A 642 6.20 22.77 7.01
N PHE A 643 5.68 23.24 8.14
CA PHE A 643 5.53 24.67 8.46
C PHE A 643 6.83 25.35 8.92
N GLY A 644 7.93 24.59 9.06
CA GLY A 644 9.24 25.12 9.43
C GLY A 644 9.38 25.50 10.89
N ASP A 645 10.32 26.39 11.20
CA ASP A 645 10.51 27.00 12.52
C ASP A 645 10.00 28.44 12.49
N GLU A 646 9.03 28.75 13.36
CA GLU A 646 8.40 30.07 13.50
C GLU A 646 9.44 31.18 13.74
N LYS A 647 10.57 30.87 14.37
CA LYS A 647 11.62 31.85 14.68
C LYS A 647 12.47 32.24 13.46
N THR A 648 12.57 31.37 12.45
CA THR A 648 13.48 31.56 11.31
C THR A 648 12.76 31.85 10.01
N VAL A 649 11.48 31.48 9.89
CA VAL A 649 10.67 31.69 8.67
C VAL A 649 10.43 33.16 8.32
N SER A 650 10.52 34.07 9.30
CA SER A 650 10.40 35.52 9.10
C SER A 650 11.70 36.19 8.62
N LYS A 651 12.83 35.47 8.63
CA LYS A 651 14.10 36.01 8.11
C LYS A 651 14.07 35.96 6.58
N PRO A 652 14.15 37.09 5.87
CA PRO A 652 14.08 37.11 4.41
C PRO A 652 15.30 36.44 3.75
N ILE A 653 16.40 36.33 4.49
CA ILE A 653 17.69 35.84 4.00
C ILE A 653 18.23 34.79 4.97
N VAL A 654 18.54 33.60 4.45
CA VAL A 654 19.15 32.51 5.20
C VAL A 654 20.36 32.00 4.44
N TYR A 655 21.55 32.17 5.01
CA TYR A 655 22.77 31.58 4.47
C TYR A 655 22.85 30.11 4.88
N MET A 656 22.98 29.23 3.89
CA MET A 656 23.02 27.79 4.12
C MET A 656 24.48 27.29 4.17
N PRO A 657 24.76 26.18 4.89
CA PRO A 657 26.08 25.59 4.89
C PRO A 657 26.48 25.15 3.47
N SER A 658 27.63 25.62 2.99
CA SER A 658 28.21 25.29 1.68
C SER A 658 29.72 25.02 1.77
N MET A 659 30.30 24.39 0.75
CA MET A 659 31.68 23.92 0.79
C MET A 659 32.74 25.00 0.51
N VAL A 660 32.35 26.19 0.02
CA VAL A 660 33.26 27.31 -0.33
C VAL A 660 32.61 28.69 -0.12
N PRO A 661 33.39 29.79 0.03
CA PRO A 661 32.87 31.12 0.36
C PRO A 661 32.80 32.19 -0.76
N GLU A 662 33.24 31.92 -2.01
CA GLU A 662 33.55 32.99 -3.00
C GLU A 662 32.36 33.50 -3.84
N HIS A 663 31.77 32.69 -4.74
CA HIS A 663 30.60 33.07 -5.56
C HIS A 663 29.28 32.62 -4.92
N MET A 664 28.18 33.34 -5.18
CA MET A 664 26.90 33.14 -4.51
C MET A 664 25.79 32.72 -5.49
N ILE A 665 25.07 31.66 -5.14
CA ILE A 665 23.80 31.28 -5.77
C ILE A 665 22.63 31.67 -4.86
N PHE A 666 21.61 32.28 -5.44
CA PHE A 666 20.36 32.61 -4.74
C PHE A 666 19.33 31.52 -4.97
N MET A 667 18.81 30.94 -3.89
CA MET A 667 17.84 29.85 -3.94
C MET A 667 16.46 30.33 -3.48
N LEU A 668 15.44 29.99 -4.27
CA LEU A 668 14.04 30.26 -3.96
C LEU A 668 13.35 28.94 -3.58
N PRO A 669 12.88 28.80 -2.33
CA PRO A 669 12.22 27.60 -1.83
C PRO A 669 10.80 27.44 -2.42
N GLY A 670 10.16 26.32 -2.08
CA GLY A 670 8.79 26.01 -2.48
C GLY A 670 7.72 26.93 -1.85
N LEU A 671 6.45 26.54 -1.99
CA LEU A 671 5.29 27.36 -1.61
C LEU A 671 5.24 27.68 -0.11
N ASP A 672 5.77 26.79 0.73
CA ASP A 672 5.93 26.93 2.18
C ASP A 672 7.04 27.93 2.58
N SER A 673 7.93 28.27 1.65
CA SER A 673 8.98 29.27 1.77
C SER A 673 10.00 29.00 2.90
N ASN A 674 10.31 27.73 3.13
CA ASN A 674 11.18 27.29 4.22
C ASN A 674 12.57 26.85 3.72
N ALA A 675 13.63 27.53 4.18
CA ALA A 675 15.01 27.23 3.80
C ALA A 675 15.52 25.87 4.31
N ALA A 676 14.99 25.36 5.43
CA ALA A 676 15.49 24.13 6.05
C ALA A 676 15.36 22.90 5.13
N GLN A 677 14.38 22.90 4.22
CA GLN A 677 14.18 21.78 3.29
C GLN A 677 15.30 21.65 2.26
N LEU A 678 15.95 22.76 1.91
CA LEU A 678 17.02 22.77 0.92
C LEU A 678 18.39 22.39 1.51
N GLU A 679 18.50 22.30 2.84
CA GLU A 679 19.76 22.01 3.54
C GLU A 679 20.51 20.76 3.01
N PRO A 680 19.86 19.62 2.70
CA PRO A 680 20.55 18.45 2.18
C PRO A 680 21.25 18.70 0.83
N LEU A 681 20.67 19.54 -0.03
CA LEU A 681 21.25 19.95 -1.30
C LEU A 681 22.38 20.96 -1.07
N CYS A 682 22.12 22.01 -0.27
CA CYS A 682 23.07 23.09 -0.04
C CYS A 682 24.42 22.60 0.52
N LYS A 683 24.40 21.61 1.43
CA LYS A 683 25.62 21.01 2.02
C LYS A 683 26.58 20.39 1.02
N ARG A 684 26.11 20.10 -0.21
CA ARG A 684 26.89 19.46 -1.27
C ARG A 684 27.31 20.44 -2.37
N LEU A 685 26.81 21.68 -2.32
CA LEU A 685 27.13 22.69 -3.31
C LEU A 685 28.51 23.32 -3.03
N LYS A 686 29.31 23.41 -4.07
CA LYS A 686 30.63 24.06 -4.11
C LYS A 686 30.49 25.54 -4.50
N VAL A 687 29.44 26.19 -3.99
CA VAL A 687 29.15 27.62 -4.18
C VAL A 687 28.48 28.14 -2.91
N LYS A 688 28.64 29.42 -2.57
CA LYS A 688 27.96 30.03 -1.42
C LYS A 688 26.46 30.09 -1.67
N VAL A 689 25.66 29.61 -0.73
CA VAL A 689 24.20 29.53 -0.93
C VAL A 689 23.47 30.54 -0.06
N CYS A 690 22.62 31.35 -0.70
CA CYS A 690 21.73 32.30 -0.06
C CYS A 690 20.28 31.94 -0.39
N VAL A 691 19.51 31.44 0.60
CA VAL A 691 18.09 31.15 0.40
C VAL A 691 17.27 32.41 0.68
N LEU A 692 16.44 32.79 -0.28
CA LEU A 692 15.54 33.94 -0.22
C LEU A 692 14.15 33.48 0.22
N GLN A 693 13.82 33.68 1.50
CA GLN A 693 12.50 33.35 2.03
C GLN A 693 11.53 34.52 1.82
N LEU A 694 10.30 34.21 1.43
CA LEU A 694 9.22 35.18 1.24
C LEU A 694 8.62 35.64 2.58
N GLY A 695 8.74 34.82 3.63
CA GLY A 695 8.24 35.10 4.98
C GLY A 695 6.71 35.04 5.10
N VAL A 696 6.18 35.20 6.32
CA VAL A 696 4.73 35.19 6.60
C VAL A 696 4.15 36.59 6.91
N GLU A 697 5.00 37.62 6.84
CA GLU A 697 4.64 38.99 7.22
C GLU A 697 3.97 39.78 6.09
N HIS A 698 4.18 39.37 4.84
CA HIS A 698 3.68 40.05 3.66
C HIS A 698 2.44 39.35 3.09
N LYS A 699 1.26 39.80 3.52
CA LYS A 699 -0.05 39.30 3.06
C LYS A 699 -0.54 40.06 1.82
N ASN A 700 -1.34 39.40 1.00
CA ASN A 700 -1.97 39.94 -0.20
C ASN A 700 -0.98 40.50 -1.25
N GLU A 701 0.25 39.99 -1.26
CA GLU A 701 1.22 40.36 -2.31
C GLU A 701 0.88 39.65 -3.63
N ASN A 702 1.00 40.36 -4.74
CA ASN A 702 1.01 39.77 -6.08
C ASN A 702 2.44 39.43 -6.55
N MET A 703 2.55 38.70 -7.66
CA MET A 703 3.84 38.25 -8.23
C MET A 703 4.84 39.42 -8.39
N HIS A 704 4.40 40.55 -8.96
CA HIS A 704 5.26 41.71 -9.19
C HIS A 704 5.79 42.32 -7.88
N GLN A 705 4.96 42.41 -6.83
CA GLN A 705 5.37 42.90 -5.52
C GLN A 705 6.40 41.96 -4.86
N MET A 706 6.17 40.64 -4.91
CA MET A 706 7.12 39.64 -4.41
C MET A 706 8.47 39.73 -5.13
N VAL A 707 8.45 39.80 -6.46
CA VAL A 707 9.67 39.89 -7.28
C VAL A 707 10.42 41.19 -7.05
N ASN A 708 9.73 42.33 -6.91
CA ASN A 708 10.39 43.59 -6.58
C ASN A 708 11.09 43.54 -5.22
N ARG A 709 10.46 42.92 -4.21
CA ARG A 709 11.08 42.75 -2.90
C ARG A 709 12.32 41.85 -2.96
N LEU A 710 12.24 40.73 -3.68
CA LEU A 710 13.38 39.85 -3.93
C LEU A 710 14.50 40.59 -4.69
N TYR A 711 14.15 41.38 -5.71
CA TYR A 711 15.11 42.19 -6.46
C TYR A 711 15.84 43.19 -5.55
N GLN A 712 15.14 43.91 -4.67
CA GLN A 712 15.77 44.85 -3.73
C GLN A 712 16.71 44.16 -2.73
N ILE A 713 16.50 42.87 -2.45
CA ILE A 713 17.39 42.05 -1.61
C ILE A 713 18.61 41.58 -2.40
N VAL A 714 18.42 41.18 -3.66
CA VAL A 714 19.46 40.54 -4.48
C VAL A 714 20.40 41.57 -5.11
N ILE A 715 19.89 42.70 -5.60
CA ILE A 715 20.70 43.68 -6.34
C ILE A 715 21.90 44.21 -5.54
N PRO A 716 21.83 44.50 -4.22
CA PRO A 716 23.00 44.96 -3.47
C PRO A 716 24.00 43.84 -3.18
N MET A 717 23.59 42.57 -3.34
CA MET A 717 24.43 41.39 -3.12
C MET A 717 25.13 40.92 -4.40
N LEU A 718 24.69 41.40 -5.56
CA LEU A 718 25.34 41.16 -6.84
C LEU A 718 26.44 42.20 -7.06
N LYS A 719 27.66 41.72 -7.34
CA LYS A 719 28.76 42.61 -7.75
C LYS A 719 28.52 43.10 -9.18
N PRO A 720 28.76 44.38 -9.50
CA PRO A 720 28.67 44.88 -10.88
C PRO A 720 29.53 44.04 -11.83
N GLY A 721 28.92 43.54 -12.91
CA GLY A 721 29.60 42.73 -13.93
C GLY A 721 29.69 41.22 -13.64
N CYS A 722 29.32 40.74 -12.44
CA CYS A 722 29.22 39.31 -12.17
C CYS A 722 27.88 38.73 -12.66
N PRO A 723 27.86 37.48 -13.16
CA PRO A 723 26.60 36.85 -13.52
C PRO A 723 25.75 36.55 -12.28
N PHE A 724 24.44 36.49 -12.45
CA PHE A 724 23.55 35.96 -11.41
C PHE A 724 23.36 34.45 -11.57
N TRP A 725 23.28 33.72 -10.46
CA TRP A 725 22.82 32.34 -10.44
C TRP A 725 21.58 32.23 -9.57
N LEU A 726 20.47 31.82 -10.17
CA LEU A 726 19.20 31.61 -9.48
C LEU A 726 18.85 30.13 -9.52
N LEU A 727 18.36 29.58 -8.42
CA LEU A 727 17.79 28.25 -8.38
C LEU A 727 16.42 28.29 -7.72
N GLY A 728 15.39 27.89 -8.46
CA GLY A 728 14.04 27.73 -7.94
C GLY A 728 13.73 26.27 -7.68
N TYR A 729 13.14 25.96 -6.52
CA TYR A 729 12.58 24.64 -6.23
C TYR A 729 11.05 24.71 -6.26
N SER A 730 10.40 23.84 -7.05
CA SER A 730 8.94 23.77 -7.14
C SER A 730 8.33 25.15 -7.46
N TYR A 731 7.43 25.71 -6.63
CA TYR A 731 6.91 27.09 -6.77
C TYR A 731 7.99 28.17 -6.92
N GLY A 732 9.16 27.99 -6.28
CA GLY A 732 10.27 28.94 -6.36
C GLY A 732 10.81 29.17 -7.77
N THR A 733 10.54 28.27 -8.72
CA THR A 733 10.95 28.46 -10.12
C THR A 733 10.22 29.62 -10.80
N LEU A 734 8.94 29.86 -10.48
CA LEU A 734 8.19 30.99 -11.03
C LEU A 734 8.86 32.31 -10.64
N LEU A 735 9.20 32.43 -9.35
CA LEU A 735 9.88 33.61 -8.81
C LEU A 735 11.30 33.76 -9.36
N ALA A 736 12.01 32.64 -9.59
CA ALA A 736 13.35 32.67 -10.15
C ALA A 736 13.35 33.19 -11.59
N LEU A 737 12.38 32.76 -12.41
CA LEU A 737 12.23 33.23 -13.80
C LEU A 737 11.87 34.72 -13.86
N GLU A 738 10.92 35.17 -13.05
CA GLU A 738 10.54 36.59 -13.00
C GLU A 738 11.66 37.49 -12.46
N LEU A 739 12.38 37.02 -11.43
CA LEU A 739 13.53 37.74 -10.89
C LEU A 739 14.66 37.81 -11.93
N ALA A 740 14.93 36.72 -12.65
CA ALA A 740 15.87 36.74 -13.78
C ALA A 740 15.46 37.75 -14.84
N SER A 741 14.18 37.79 -15.23
CA SER A 741 13.66 38.75 -16.22
C SER A 741 13.85 40.19 -15.77
N ARG A 742 13.66 40.46 -14.48
CA ARG A 742 13.91 41.79 -13.89
C ARG A 742 15.40 42.15 -13.90
N LEU A 743 16.29 41.21 -13.57
CA LEU A 743 17.74 41.40 -13.57
C LEU A 743 18.30 41.60 -14.99
N GLU A 744 17.80 40.86 -15.99
CA GLU A 744 18.19 41.03 -17.40
C GLU A 744 17.79 42.39 -17.96
N LYS A 745 16.63 42.92 -17.56
CA LYS A 745 16.20 44.29 -17.93
C LYS A 745 17.18 45.37 -17.43
N GLU A 746 17.90 45.10 -16.35
CA GLU A 746 18.92 45.99 -15.78
C GLU A 746 20.35 45.66 -16.29
N GLY A 747 20.47 44.77 -17.28
CA GLY A 747 21.72 44.47 -17.97
C GLY A 747 22.55 43.33 -17.36
N TYR A 748 22.06 42.61 -16.35
CA TYR A 748 22.74 41.44 -15.81
C TYR A 748 22.49 40.21 -16.67
N LYS A 749 23.49 39.34 -16.78
CA LYS A 749 23.36 38.01 -17.40
C LYS A 749 23.47 36.93 -16.33
N GLY A 750 22.91 35.76 -16.56
CA GLY A 750 22.97 34.72 -15.55
C GLY A 750 22.58 33.34 -16.04
N THR A 751 22.30 32.45 -15.09
CA THR A 751 21.81 31.09 -15.34
C THR A 751 20.74 30.74 -14.32
N ILE A 752 19.69 30.06 -14.78
CA ILE A 752 18.56 29.67 -13.96
C ILE A 752 18.53 28.14 -13.86
N PHE A 753 18.55 27.64 -12.63
CA PHE A 753 18.35 26.23 -12.31
C PHE A 753 16.90 26.03 -11.85
N CYS A 754 16.16 25.22 -12.59
CA CYS A 754 14.80 24.81 -12.22
C CYS A 754 14.87 23.42 -11.60
N LEU A 755 14.68 23.32 -10.29
CA LEU A 755 14.62 22.05 -9.57
C LEU A 755 13.16 21.59 -9.46
N ASP A 756 12.82 20.60 -10.28
CA ASP A 756 11.49 20.02 -10.44
C ASP A 756 10.33 21.03 -10.40
N GLY A 757 10.43 22.07 -11.24
CA GLY A 757 9.41 23.10 -11.33
C GLY A 757 9.48 23.91 -12.61
N ALA A 758 8.33 24.36 -13.07
CA ALA A 758 8.13 25.32 -14.16
C ALA A 758 6.73 25.93 -14.00
N PRO A 759 6.42 27.09 -14.61
CA PRO A 759 5.10 27.70 -14.47
C PRO A 759 3.95 26.77 -14.88
N GLU A 760 4.04 26.10 -16.02
CA GLU A 760 3.01 25.14 -16.47
C GLU A 760 2.95 23.89 -15.59
N PHE A 761 4.10 23.43 -15.08
CA PHE A 761 4.17 22.29 -14.17
C PHE A 761 3.48 22.59 -12.85
N VAL A 762 3.80 23.71 -12.22
CA VAL A 762 3.20 24.12 -10.95
C VAL A 762 1.72 24.47 -11.13
N TYR A 763 1.34 25.10 -12.25
CA TYR A 763 -0.07 25.34 -12.59
C TYR A 763 -0.85 24.03 -12.76
N ALA A 764 -0.31 23.06 -13.50
CA ALA A 764 -0.91 21.74 -13.66
C ALA A 764 -1.00 21.01 -12.31
N LEU A 765 0.02 21.13 -11.47
CA LEU A 765 0.04 20.55 -10.13
C LEU A 765 -1.07 21.17 -9.25
N VAL A 766 -1.29 22.48 -9.29
CA VAL A 766 -2.37 23.13 -8.51
C VAL A 766 -3.75 22.80 -9.07
N THR A 767 -3.97 22.96 -10.37
CA THR A 767 -5.30 22.82 -10.99
C THR A 767 -5.80 21.37 -11.08
N LYS A 768 -4.92 20.39 -11.13
CA LYS A 768 -5.29 18.96 -11.09
C LYS A 768 -5.43 18.40 -9.69
N THR A 769 -5.00 19.15 -8.68
CA THR A 769 -4.99 18.73 -7.26
C THR A 769 -6.08 19.43 -6.46
N ILE A 770 -6.39 20.68 -6.79
CA ILE A 770 -7.37 21.51 -6.08
C ILE A 770 -8.53 21.86 -7.03
N SER A 771 -9.76 21.83 -6.52
CA SER A 771 -10.90 22.40 -7.24
C SER A 771 -10.79 23.93 -7.25
N VAL A 772 -10.37 24.50 -8.38
CA VAL A 772 -10.15 25.94 -8.54
C VAL A 772 -11.39 26.69 -9.04
N THR A 773 -12.58 26.18 -8.73
CA THR A 773 -13.87 26.75 -9.17
C THR A 773 -14.15 28.14 -8.61
N SER A 774 -13.64 28.44 -7.42
CA SER A 774 -13.84 29.70 -6.72
C SER A 774 -12.82 29.87 -5.60
N ASP A 775 -12.57 31.12 -5.19
CA ASP A 775 -11.79 31.45 -3.99
C ASP A 775 -12.30 30.70 -2.76
N PHE A 776 -13.62 30.55 -2.63
CA PHE A 776 -14.25 29.83 -1.52
C PHE A 776 -13.79 28.37 -1.43
N GLN A 777 -13.78 27.66 -2.56
CA GLN A 777 -13.35 26.25 -2.63
C GLN A 777 -11.83 26.11 -2.50
N LEU A 778 -11.08 27.07 -3.03
CA LEU A 778 -9.62 27.13 -2.90
C LEU A 778 -9.21 27.31 -1.43
N GLN A 779 -9.87 28.21 -0.69
CA GLN A 779 -9.68 28.40 0.76
C GLN A 779 -9.96 27.12 1.54
N ASN A 780 -11.10 26.46 1.30
CA ASN A 780 -11.50 25.26 2.03
C ASN A 780 -10.55 24.09 1.75
N SER A 781 -10.15 23.92 0.49
CA SER A 781 -9.22 22.88 0.06
C SER A 781 -7.84 23.07 0.68
N LEU A 782 -7.33 24.30 0.69
CA LEU A 782 -6.05 24.64 1.32
C LEU A 782 -6.07 24.30 2.81
N LEU A 783 -7.08 24.75 3.56
CA LEU A 783 -7.18 24.55 5.00
C LEU A 783 -7.33 23.06 5.37
N CYS A 784 -8.15 22.31 4.63
CA CYS A 784 -8.28 20.87 4.83
C CYS A 784 -6.98 20.12 4.54
N HIS A 785 -6.25 20.54 3.51
CA HIS A 785 -4.94 19.97 3.21
C HIS A 785 -3.93 20.24 4.33
N THR A 786 -3.85 21.48 4.80
CA THR A 786 -3.05 21.87 5.95
C THR A 786 -3.37 21.02 7.19
N MET A 787 -4.66 20.77 7.46
CA MET A 787 -5.11 19.89 8.55
C MET A 787 -4.63 18.44 8.37
N ARG A 788 -4.67 17.89 7.16
CA ARG A 788 -4.19 16.51 6.88
C ARG A 788 -2.69 16.34 7.10
N LEU A 789 -1.90 17.39 6.86
CA LEU A 789 -0.45 17.36 7.09
C LEU A 789 -0.10 17.25 8.58
N VAL A 790 -0.93 17.85 9.45
CA VAL A 790 -0.65 17.97 10.89
C VAL A 790 -1.34 16.90 11.72
N ALA A 791 -2.50 16.47 11.26
CA ALA A 791 -3.33 15.44 11.85
C ALA A 791 -3.78 14.52 10.71
N PRO A 792 -3.04 13.44 10.40
CA PRO A 792 -3.42 12.48 9.37
C PRO A 792 -4.60 11.61 9.84
N ASN A 793 -5.65 12.24 10.37
CA ASN A 793 -6.92 11.66 10.72
C ASN A 793 -7.96 12.10 9.68
N VAL A 794 -8.42 11.13 8.90
CA VAL A 794 -9.39 11.34 7.81
C VAL A 794 -10.71 11.89 8.36
N ASP A 795 -11.12 11.47 9.56
CA ASP A 795 -12.37 11.90 10.18
C ASP A 795 -12.31 13.37 10.62
N ALA A 796 -11.20 13.81 11.22
CA ALA A 796 -11.01 15.19 11.64
C ALA A 796 -10.97 16.18 10.46
N THR A 797 -10.41 15.77 9.32
CA THR A 797 -10.41 16.60 8.11
C THR A 797 -11.79 16.69 7.48
N ARG A 798 -12.54 15.58 7.46
CA ARG A 798 -13.91 15.56 6.95
C ARG A 798 -14.81 16.47 7.79
N GLU A 799 -14.71 16.39 9.12
CA GLU A 799 -15.42 17.27 10.05
C GLU A 799 -15.05 18.75 9.84
N LEU A 800 -13.76 19.05 9.62
CA LEU A 800 -13.32 20.40 9.30
C LEU A 800 -13.95 20.89 7.99
N MET A 801 -13.92 20.10 6.92
CA MET A 801 -14.49 20.49 5.61
C MET A 801 -15.99 20.81 5.72
N GLU A 802 -16.74 20.00 6.45
CA GLU A 802 -18.18 20.23 6.69
C GLU A 802 -18.44 21.57 7.40
N LYS A 803 -17.64 21.90 8.41
CA LYS A 803 -17.77 23.16 9.14
C LYS A 803 -17.31 24.36 8.30
N LEU A 804 -16.24 24.22 7.51
CA LEU A 804 -15.72 25.28 6.63
C LEU A 804 -16.70 25.66 5.51
N ASN A 805 -17.53 24.72 5.05
CA ASN A 805 -18.56 25.00 4.04
C ASN A 805 -19.67 25.95 4.54
N ASN A 806 -19.82 26.13 5.85
CA ASN A 806 -20.84 27.00 6.46
C ASN A 806 -20.29 28.37 6.90
N ILE A 807 -19.02 28.66 6.60
CA ILE A 807 -18.35 29.90 6.99
C ILE A 807 -17.98 30.65 5.71
N GLU A 808 -18.37 31.90 5.58
CA GLU A 808 -18.04 32.72 4.39
C GLU A 808 -16.69 33.43 4.56
N SER A 809 -16.41 33.98 5.73
CA SER A 809 -15.17 34.72 6.01
C SER A 809 -13.95 33.81 6.05
N PHE A 810 -12.91 34.15 5.28
CA PHE A 810 -11.66 33.38 5.31
C PHE A 810 -10.95 33.45 6.67
N GLU A 811 -11.06 34.58 7.37
CA GLU A 811 -10.50 34.73 8.71
C GLU A 811 -11.15 33.77 9.71
N GLU A 812 -12.48 33.61 9.64
CA GLU A 812 -13.22 32.69 10.48
C GLU A 812 -12.93 31.23 10.12
N LYS A 813 -12.75 30.92 8.83
CA LYS A 813 -12.31 29.60 8.36
C LYS A 813 -10.93 29.23 8.90
N ILE A 814 -9.99 30.17 8.88
CA ILE A 814 -8.65 29.98 9.45
C ILE A 814 -8.74 29.78 10.96
N ALA A 815 -9.48 30.63 11.68
CA ALA A 815 -9.63 30.52 13.13
C ALA A 815 -10.22 29.17 13.56
N LEU A 816 -11.23 28.68 12.83
CA LEU A 816 -11.79 27.34 13.05
C LEU A 816 -10.75 26.24 12.83
N THR A 817 -9.99 26.34 11.72
CA THR A 817 -8.96 25.35 11.36
C THR A 817 -7.85 25.30 12.43
N VAL A 818 -7.39 26.45 12.92
CA VAL A 818 -6.39 26.55 13.99
C VAL A 818 -6.92 25.92 15.29
N ARG A 819 -8.17 26.22 15.67
CA ARG A 819 -8.80 25.64 16.88
C ARG A 819 -8.97 24.12 16.82
N MET A 820 -9.22 23.57 15.63
CA MET A 820 -9.36 22.13 15.42
C MET A 820 -8.02 21.42 15.21
N SER A 821 -6.91 22.15 15.11
CA SER A 821 -5.59 21.62 14.80
C SER A 821 -4.86 21.19 16.07
N PRO A 822 -4.18 20.03 16.09
CA PRO A 822 -3.34 19.62 17.22
C PRO A 822 -2.00 20.39 17.29
N LEU A 823 -1.77 21.38 16.42
CA LEU A 823 -0.51 22.14 16.35
C LEU A 823 -0.33 23.21 17.44
N GLN A 824 -1.34 23.45 18.29
CA GLN A 824 -1.28 24.49 19.32
C GLN A 824 -0.13 24.28 20.33
N ASP A 825 0.37 23.06 20.46
CA ASP A 825 1.54 22.74 21.31
C ASP A 825 2.89 23.14 20.69
N LYS A 826 2.96 23.41 19.37
CA LYS A 826 4.22 23.60 18.62
C LYS A 826 4.36 24.97 17.95
N TYR A 827 3.26 25.60 17.56
CA TYR A 827 3.24 26.86 16.81
C TYR A 827 2.22 27.83 17.40
N SER A 828 2.49 29.13 17.34
CA SER A 828 1.50 30.12 17.80
C SER A 828 0.31 30.23 16.84
N ASP A 829 -0.88 30.44 17.38
CA ASP A 829 -2.11 30.68 16.59
C ASP A 829 -1.92 31.84 15.60
N LYS A 830 -1.17 32.87 16.02
CA LYS A 830 -0.83 34.04 15.20
C LYS A 830 0.02 33.65 13.99
N PHE A 831 1.00 32.76 14.17
CA PHE A 831 1.83 32.26 13.09
C PHE A 831 1.03 31.40 12.09
N LEU A 832 0.24 30.44 12.59
CA LEU A 832 -0.60 29.58 11.75
C LEU A 832 -1.61 30.37 10.93
N THR A 833 -2.19 31.42 11.52
CA THR A 833 -3.13 32.31 10.84
C THR A 833 -2.46 33.07 9.70
N LYS A 834 -1.27 33.65 9.94
CA LYS A 834 -0.51 34.34 8.90
C LYS A 834 -0.10 33.39 7.78
N LEU A 835 0.36 32.19 8.14
CA LEU A 835 0.82 31.18 7.19
C LEU A 835 -0.29 30.73 6.24
N ALA A 836 -1.48 30.43 6.78
CA ALA A 836 -2.65 30.05 5.96
C ALA A 836 -3.02 31.16 4.95
N GLN A 837 -2.98 32.43 5.37
CA GLN A 837 -3.25 33.56 4.50
C GLN A 837 -2.22 33.67 3.36
N VAL A 838 -0.91 33.70 3.69
CA VAL A 838 0.12 33.85 2.66
C VAL A 838 0.20 32.65 1.73
N SER A 839 -0.12 31.44 2.20
CA SER A 839 -0.21 30.26 1.34
C SER A 839 -1.34 30.40 0.31
N PHE A 840 -2.48 30.97 0.71
CA PHE A 840 -3.59 31.25 -0.22
C PHE A 840 -3.18 32.32 -1.25
N ASP A 841 -2.55 33.41 -0.80
CA ASP A 841 -2.10 34.49 -1.67
C ASP A 841 -1.10 33.98 -2.73
N ARG A 842 -0.14 33.13 -2.31
CA ARG A 842 0.81 32.50 -3.24
C ARG A 842 0.14 31.54 -4.22
N LEU A 843 -0.84 30.75 -3.78
CA LEU A 843 -1.61 29.91 -4.71
C LEU A 843 -2.32 30.75 -5.77
N LYS A 844 -2.90 31.89 -5.39
CA LYS A 844 -3.47 32.83 -6.36
C LYS A 844 -2.43 33.31 -7.38
N THR A 845 -1.20 33.61 -6.97
CA THR A 845 -0.16 34.02 -7.93
C THR A 845 0.15 32.98 -9.01
N ILE A 846 -0.09 31.68 -8.75
CA ILE A 846 0.06 30.61 -9.75
C ILE A 846 -1.13 30.62 -10.70
N LEU A 847 -2.35 30.79 -10.17
CA LEU A 847 -3.60 30.73 -10.92
C LEU A 847 -3.80 31.95 -11.81
N ASP A 848 -3.38 33.12 -11.32
CA ASP A 848 -3.43 34.40 -12.02
C ASP A 848 -2.19 34.63 -12.90
N TYR A 849 -1.28 33.64 -12.99
CA TYR A 849 -0.07 33.76 -13.80
C TYR A 849 -0.42 33.74 -15.29
N ASP A 850 0.04 34.76 -16.04
CA ASP A 850 -0.09 34.81 -17.49
C ASP A 850 1.27 34.55 -18.18
N PRO A 851 1.53 33.32 -18.66
CA PRO A 851 2.72 32.98 -19.43
C PRO A 851 2.97 33.88 -20.65
N LYS A 852 1.92 34.44 -21.26
CA LYS A 852 2.05 35.24 -22.50
C LYS A 852 2.63 36.63 -22.23
N ALA A 853 2.47 37.14 -21.01
CA ALA A 853 3.06 38.40 -20.60
C ALA A 853 4.56 38.28 -20.30
N PHE A 854 5.11 37.06 -20.24
CA PHE A 854 6.51 36.82 -19.93
C PHE A 854 7.41 37.13 -21.14
N LYS A 855 8.38 38.02 -20.94
CA LYS A 855 9.43 38.28 -21.94
C LYS A 855 10.52 37.22 -21.79
N LYS A 856 10.77 36.47 -22.86
CA LYS A 856 11.80 35.42 -22.90
C LYS A 856 13.16 35.94 -22.42
N LEU A 857 13.80 35.12 -21.60
CA LEU A 857 15.13 35.34 -21.07
C LEU A 857 16.20 35.09 -22.13
N GLN A 858 17.29 35.83 -22.04
CA GLN A 858 18.53 35.53 -22.75
C GLN A 858 19.42 34.56 -21.95
N SER A 859 19.12 34.31 -20.69
CA SER A 859 19.85 33.37 -19.84
C SER A 859 19.47 31.91 -20.13
N PRO A 860 20.43 30.97 -20.13
CA PRO A 860 20.14 29.55 -20.23
C PRO A 860 19.39 29.03 -19.00
N ILE A 861 18.57 28.00 -19.22
CA ILE A 861 17.80 27.32 -18.17
C ILE A 861 18.26 25.86 -18.08
N VAL A 862 18.55 25.40 -16.86
CA VAL A 862 18.87 24.01 -16.55
C VAL A 862 17.75 23.42 -15.71
N LEU A 863 17.01 22.46 -16.27
CA LEU A 863 15.96 21.72 -15.57
C LEU A 863 16.53 20.43 -14.98
N LEU A 864 16.39 20.29 -13.67
CA LEU A 864 16.69 19.06 -12.91
C LEU A 864 15.36 18.40 -12.56
N ARG A 865 15.02 17.32 -13.28
CA ARG A 865 13.70 16.67 -13.24
C ARG A 865 13.82 15.24 -12.67
N PRO A 866 12.94 14.79 -11.76
CA PRO A 866 12.91 13.42 -11.30
C PRO A 866 12.30 12.48 -12.35
N LYS A 867 12.71 11.21 -12.33
CA LYS A 867 12.14 10.16 -13.20
C LYS A 867 10.74 9.76 -12.77
N GLU A 868 10.40 9.91 -11.48
CA GLU A 868 9.09 9.58 -10.93
C GLU A 868 8.25 10.85 -10.73
N ASN A 869 7.37 11.14 -11.70
CA ASN A 869 6.35 12.19 -11.57
C ASN A 869 4.96 11.58 -11.35
N PRO A 870 4.03 12.33 -10.73
CA PRO A 870 2.64 11.92 -10.64
C PRO A 870 2.06 11.70 -12.05
N SER A 871 1.45 10.53 -12.26
CA SER A 871 0.87 10.07 -13.54
C SER A 871 -0.16 11.05 -14.13
N PHE A 872 -0.83 11.85 -13.29
CA PHE A 872 -1.83 12.82 -13.71
C PHE A 872 -1.26 14.11 -14.33
N VAL A 873 0.05 14.38 -14.21
CA VAL A 873 0.70 15.57 -14.80
C VAL A 873 1.39 15.19 -16.13
N ALA A 874 0.62 15.16 -17.21
CA ALA A 874 1.16 15.02 -18.57
C ALA A 874 1.73 16.37 -19.06
N LEU A 875 3.05 16.51 -19.06
CA LEU A 875 3.78 17.66 -19.60
C LEU A 875 5.01 17.19 -20.38
N GLU A 876 5.46 18.04 -21.31
CA GLU A 876 6.67 17.85 -22.12
C GLU A 876 7.90 17.59 -21.24
N GLU A 877 8.95 16.99 -21.82
CA GLU A 877 10.15 16.60 -21.10
C GLU A 877 10.82 17.76 -20.35
N ASN A 878 10.79 18.95 -20.93
CA ASN A 878 11.33 20.20 -20.39
C ASN A 878 10.32 21.04 -19.59
N TYR A 879 9.13 20.52 -19.29
CA TYR A 879 8.03 21.24 -18.63
C TYR A 879 7.55 22.52 -19.34
N GLY A 880 7.82 22.68 -20.65
CA GLY A 880 7.42 23.87 -21.40
C GLY A 880 8.33 25.09 -21.21
N LEU A 881 9.51 24.91 -20.60
CA LEU A 881 10.45 26.00 -20.31
C LEU A 881 10.98 26.73 -21.55
N ASP A 882 10.87 26.15 -22.76
CA ASP A 882 11.23 26.82 -24.03
C ASP A 882 10.44 28.11 -24.28
N LYS A 883 9.30 28.29 -23.62
CA LYS A 883 8.51 29.53 -23.69
C LYS A 883 9.13 30.68 -22.90
N TYR A 884 10.08 30.40 -22.00
CA TYR A 884 10.65 31.36 -21.05
C TYR A 884 12.08 31.77 -21.37
N THR A 885 12.73 31.15 -22.36
CA THR A 885 14.09 31.52 -22.79
C THR A 885 14.21 31.46 -24.32
N GLU A 886 15.11 32.27 -24.88
CA GLU A 886 15.56 32.17 -26.28
C GLU A 886 16.76 31.23 -26.46
N ASN A 887 17.39 30.81 -25.35
CA ASN A 887 18.48 29.84 -25.34
C ASN A 887 17.99 28.40 -25.11
N ASN A 888 18.87 27.42 -25.30
CA ASN A 888 18.51 26.01 -25.09
C ASN A 888 18.20 25.71 -23.60
N VAL A 889 17.14 24.94 -23.37
CA VAL A 889 16.83 24.35 -22.06
C VAL A 889 17.53 23.00 -21.93
N THR A 890 18.46 22.89 -20.99
CA THR A 890 19.14 21.62 -20.71
C THR A 890 18.35 20.84 -19.66
N VAL A 891 17.95 19.60 -19.99
CA VAL A 891 17.16 18.74 -19.09
C VAL A 891 18.00 17.58 -18.58
N HIS A 892 18.03 17.38 -17.26
CA HIS A 892 18.65 16.23 -16.61
C HIS A 892 17.63 15.42 -15.83
N PHE A 893 17.58 14.11 -16.10
CA PHE A 893 16.68 13.17 -15.42
C PHE A 893 17.36 12.47 -14.25
N LEU A 894 16.85 12.71 -13.05
CA LEU A 894 17.39 12.22 -11.78
C LEU A 894 16.52 11.12 -11.17
N GLY A 895 17.12 10.16 -10.48
CA GLY A 895 16.37 9.14 -9.73
C GLY A 895 15.58 9.74 -8.55
N GLY A 896 14.43 9.14 -8.23
CA GLY A 896 13.53 9.58 -7.17
C GLY A 896 12.34 10.38 -7.70
N ASN A 897 11.64 11.05 -6.78
CA ASN A 897 10.46 11.89 -7.02
C ASN A 897 10.69 13.34 -6.56
N HIS A 898 9.67 14.21 -6.71
CA HIS A 898 9.71 15.63 -6.31
C HIS A 898 10.27 15.86 -4.90
N VAL A 899 9.99 14.96 -3.96
CA VAL A 899 10.37 15.11 -2.55
C VAL A 899 11.80 14.64 -2.28
N SER A 900 12.23 13.56 -2.93
CA SER A 900 13.56 12.98 -2.72
C SER A 900 14.65 13.64 -3.58
N ILE A 901 14.29 14.44 -4.60
CA ILE A 901 15.25 15.03 -5.54
C ILE A 901 16.25 15.97 -4.85
N ILE A 902 15.83 16.70 -3.80
CA ILE A 902 16.68 17.58 -2.98
C ILE A 902 17.72 16.79 -2.15
N GLU A 903 17.52 15.49 -1.93
CA GLU A 903 18.46 14.61 -1.24
C GLU A 903 19.37 13.85 -2.21
N ASN A 904 19.08 13.91 -3.51
CA ASN A 904 19.83 13.21 -4.54
C ASN A 904 21.21 13.87 -4.74
N LYS A 905 22.28 13.08 -4.64
CA LYS A 905 23.66 13.56 -4.79
C LYS A 905 23.93 14.10 -6.19
N ASP A 906 23.39 13.43 -7.21
CA ASP A 906 23.56 13.77 -8.62
C ASP A 906 23.01 15.17 -8.92
N CYS A 907 21.99 15.62 -8.17
CA CYS A 907 21.46 16.98 -8.27
C CYS A 907 22.55 18.03 -7.97
N ALA A 908 23.28 17.86 -6.87
CA ALA A 908 24.37 18.75 -6.49
C ALA A 908 25.54 18.66 -7.46
N ASP A 909 25.86 17.44 -7.92
CA ASP A 909 26.99 17.21 -8.84
C ASP A 909 26.77 17.88 -10.20
N ILE A 910 25.54 17.83 -10.74
CA ILE A 910 25.19 18.53 -11.98
C ILE A 910 25.28 20.04 -11.81
N ILE A 911 24.70 20.60 -10.73
CA ILE A 911 24.77 22.05 -10.47
C ILE A 911 26.24 22.48 -10.37
N ASN A 912 27.05 21.75 -9.60
CA ASN A 912 28.48 22.04 -9.46
C ASN A 912 29.21 21.96 -10.81
N SER A 913 28.88 20.99 -11.66
CA SER A 913 29.48 20.83 -12.99
C SER A 913 29.15 22.01 -13.91
N VAL A 914 27.88 22.40 -13.97
CA VAL A 914 27.41 23.52 -14.80
C VAL A 914 28.04 24.83 -14.33
N LEU A 915 28.06 25.09 -13.02
CA LEU A 915 28.70 26.29 -12.47
C LEU A 915 30.21 26.33 -12.80
N ALA A 916 30.91 25.19 -12.68
CA ALA A 916 32.33 25.10 -13.03
C ALA A 916 32.60 25.22 -14.54
N GLU A 917 31.62 24.95 -15.41
CA GLU A 917 31.71 25.20 -16.85
C GLU A 917 31.50 26.69 -17.17
N ILE A 918 30.54 27.34 -16.51
CA ILE A 918 30.28 28.78 -16.65
C ILE A 918 31.52 29.58 -16.20
N GLU A 919 32.07 29.26 -15.01
CA GLU A 919 33.28 29.93 -14.50
C GLU A 919 34.51 29.71 -15.42
N ARG A 920 34.54 28.64 -16.22
CA ARG A 920 35.60 28.38 -17.21
C ARG A 920 35.40 29.11 -18.55
N GLN A 921 34.19 29.57 -18.85
CA GLN A 921 33.89 30.34 -20.05
C GLN A 921 34.02 31.86 -19.84
N GLU A 922 33.93 32.31 -18.59
CA GLU A 922 34.06 33.73 -18.20
C GLU A 922 35.48 34.15 -17.78
N ASN A 923 36.32 33.19 -17.39
CA ASN A 923 37.78 33.37 -17.21
C ASN A 923 38.53 33.07 -18.50
#